data_AF-A0A540WUS4-F1
#
_entry.id   AF-A0A540WUS4-F1
#
_cell.length_a   1.000
_cell.length_b   1.000
_cell.length_c   1.000
_cell.angle_alpha   90.00
_cell.angle_beta   90.00
_cell.angle_gamma   90.00
#
_symmetry.space_group_name_H-M   'P 1'
#
loop_
_entity.id
_entity.type
_entity.pdbx_description
1 polymer ?
#
loop_
_entity_poly.entity_id
_entity_poly.type
_entity_poly.pdbx_seq_one_letter_code
_entity_poly.pdbx_strand_id
1 'polypeptide(L)'
;MSTRHKVKQGEWLSKIARQYGFAKWQELWDHPDNAPLRAKRTNPFCLQVDDEVVIPELPGLKVSAGSSYSLQGGDPPDRIRLGMRRANAPLGLKRYELKLGEKLLKGTLTFQGLLDQPLPPEATEATLKVWTSEEPELSCEWQLKLGHLDPLDALSGVQARLANLGWYNGPINNELTEDTRTALASFQLALLLTPTGELSKETLESLADRHEQNGGTEVLPPSFGSDDDEEEVEEGGGSPGGESSAGAGAPPPPATGSASASPQGGGSSTGGSASGTGTGGSASGTGGSGTTTGATAQSGTGTGGSGTTTGATAQSGTGTGGSGTTTAATGQTGGGTATGGAATGGTAAAATAQQSATAVDTHRYGGFVLQRRDRDDQHRWGGAVQPVAQGNNGAPTLVAPGTGTVGNALTAPTHVLRLQRDLRELGFLIGGTPDGAFGLGTDWAVREFQIYSKMENVAQEDTANTSTNYVERLSQVANTQVYQGAVSGIVNDDTEQRIRHWLTNRWRCPVIVRAMNVANGNPTTVFQDNLWRHDDCANTAPRIYVRDFTGYYTLPTGRNEDDLRVLGTYTTYPSYGGPVSMPTRHTWATSELLPSNLVGVANYNSMTASQRSTYKVVRAAAEQENLGYFDSLNAYDNAFISLGPCHWTLGILFAGSAEPSEGELCGFLAYLRSSNQAAFEEAIEFFGLRIDEDWDAGAGNGATLYSSSGKKYSGWPAQQRDDATWARMDETESAGNYYKTYHWYYRFQMAGRTIEGFQRAMWNAARIRLRDIRDTPWGTGVANVGTGANARAPTVGDVATSEKLMGILLRWHIFRPGHVAAQNSAGQRLRNAFTAAKQANPTLNWTQAPNLWTNAHETALITHILAEASSVNDSVDNVANWPGWLGGTVQTTNPRNYQLALPAGTTLLSTRNSFNFDVP
;
A
#
# COMPACT_ATOMS: atom_id res chain seq x y z
N MET A 1 37.99 32.59 32.91
CA MET A 1 36.70 33.11 33.44
C MET A 1 35.63 33.02 32.37
N SER A 2 34.41 32.60 32.71
CA SER A 2 33.28 32.55 31.79
C SER A 2 32.90 33.95 31.27
N THR A 3 32.69 34.08 29.97
CA THR A 3 32.24 35.33 29.33
C THR A 3 30.74 35.28 29.08
N ARG A 4 30.03 36.41 29.12
CA ARG A 4 28.61 36.48 28.72
C ARG A 4 28.52 37.05 27.32
N HIS A 5 27.91 36.29 26.42
CA HIS A 5 27.58 36.73 25.06
C HIS A 5 26.11 37.14 25.02
N LYS A 6 25.84 38.34 24.48
CA LYS A 6 24.47 38.80 24.21
C LYS A 6 24.12 38.49 22.77
N VAL A 7 23.08 37.68 22.59
CA VAL A 7 22.57 37.28 21.27
C VAL A 7 22.18 38.53 20.47
N LYS A 8 22.61 38.57 19.22
CA LYS A 8 22.22 39.54 18.19
C LYS A 8 21.30 38.87 17.17
N GLN A 9 20.51 39.66 16.45
CA GLN A 9 19.62 39.13 15.42
C GLN A 9 20.42 38.34 14.37
N GLY A 10 19.94 37.16 13.97
CA GLY A 10 20.63 36.30 13.00
C GLY A 10 21.64 35.34 13.62
N GLU A 11 21.78 35.34 14.95
CA GLU A 11 22.61 34.38 15.67
C GLU A 11 21.76 33.22 16.21
N TRP A 12 22.28 32.01 16.04
CA TRP A 12 21.79 30.80 16.69
C TRP A 12 22.94 30.15 17.47
N LEU A 13 22.62 29.23 18.38
CA LEU A 13 23.61 28.78 19.36
C LEU A 13 24.84 28.11 18.75
N SER A 14 24.69 27.39 17.65
CA SER A 14 25.85 26.80 16.95
C SER A 14 26.75 27.82 16.27
N LYS A 15 26.20 28.96 15.82
CA LYS A 15 27.01 30.07 15.30
C LYS A 15 27.81 30.75 16.42
N ILE A 16 27.17 30.93 17.58
CA ILE A 16 27.80 31.48 18.78
C ILE A 16 28.89 30.54 19.29
N ALA A 17 28.62 29.24 19.39
CA ALA A 17 29.60 28.23 19.82
C ALA A 17 30.88 28.29 18.99
N ARG A 18 30.75 28.27 17.66
CA ARG A 18 31.89 28.36 16.73
C ARG A 18 32.67 29.67 16.88
N GLN A 19 31.99 30.80 17.10
CA GLN A 19 32.65 32.10 17.34
C GLN A 19 33.58 32.07 18.56
N TYR A 20 33.23 31.31 19.59
CA TYR A 20 34.02 31.17 20.81
C TYR A 20 34.90 29.91 20.84
N GLY A 21 35.03 29.20 19.71
CA GLY A 21 35.92 28.05 19.56
C GLY A 21 35.37 26.71 20.09
N PHE A 22 34.07 26.63 20.36
CA PHE A 22 33.40 25.37 20.70
C PHE A 22 32.96 24.64 19.43
N ALA A 23 33.19 23.33 19.38
CA ALA A 23 32.76 22.49 18.26
C ALA A 23 31.26 22.20 18.31
N LYS A 24 30.72 21.94 19.51
CA LYS A 24 29.32 21.55 19.74
C LYS A 24 28.55 22.65 20.44
N TRP A 25 27.41 23.02 19.88
CA TRP A 25 26.51 23.98 20.53
C TRP A 25 25.92 23.43 21.83
N GLN A 26 25.80 22.11 21.96
CA GLN A 26 25.33 21.41 23.15
C GLN A 26 26.22 21.71 24.37
N GLU A 27 27.52 21.92 24.17
CA GLU A 27 28.43 22.29 25.25
C GLU A 27 28.06 23.64 25.87
N LEU A 28 27.55 24.57 25.06
CA LEU A 28 26.97 25.80 25.57
C LEU A 28 25.56 25.57 26.11
N TRP A 29 24.70 24.89 25.34
CA TRP A 29 23.29 24.71 25.72
C TRP A 29 23.14 24.04 27.06
N ASP A 30 23.84 22.92 27.30
CA ASP A 30 23.69 22.07 28.48
C ASP A 30 24.51 22.55 29.69
N HIS A 31 25.41 23.52 29.48
CA HIS A 31 26.23 24.09 30.55
C HIS A 31 25.35 24.55 31.73
N PRO A 32 25.68 24.23 32.99
CA PRO A 32 24.84 24.60 34.14
C PRO A 32 24.50 26.10 34.20
N ASP A 33 25.45 26.97 33.85
CA ASP A 33 25.24 28.43 33.88
C ASP A 33 24.28 28.94 32.80
N ASN A 34 23.98 28.13 31.78
CA ASN A 34 22.96 28.40 30.77
C ASN A 34 21.58 27.83 31.12
N ALA A 35 21.39 27.28 32.33
CA ALA A 35 20.08 26.86 32.81
C ALA A 35 19.00 27.97 32.70
N PRO A 36 19.28 29.26 32.99
CA PRO A 36 18.31 30.33 32.76
C PRO A 36 17.89 30.49 31.29
N LEU A 37 18.82 30.31 30.34
CA LEU A 37 18.52 30.35 28.92
C LEU A 37 17.65 29.16 28.51
N ARG A 38 17.97 27.94 28.96
CA ARG A 38 17.17 26.72 28.72
C ARG A 38 15.79 26.77 29.36
N ALA A 39 15.63 27.51 30.46
CA ALA A 39 14.32 27.74 31.06
C ALA A 39 13.46 28.71 30.22
N LYS A 40 14.10 29.62 29.47
CA LYS A 40 13.43 30.61 28.62
C LYS A 40 13.18 30.11 27.20
N ARG A 41 14.05 29.25 26.67
CA ARG A 41 14.04 28.79 25.26
C ARG A 41 13.97 27.29 25.17
N THR A 42 13.17 26.79 24.22
CA THR A 42 13.02 25.36 23.94
C THR A 42 13.82 24.90 22.71
N ASN A 43 14.18 25.82 21.82
CA ASN A 43 14.90 25.52 20.58
C ASN A 43 16.24 26.31 20.52
N PRO A 44 17.41 25.65 20.52
CA PRO A 44 18.72 26.30 20.50
C PRO A 44 19.03 27.03 19.18
N PHE A 45 18.23 26.80 18.14
CA PHE A 45 18.33 27.46 16.84
C PHE A 45 17.43 28.70 16.70
N CYS A 46 16.64 29.01 17.73
CA CYS A 46 15.67 30.09 17.76
C CYS A 46 15.88 30.90 19.06
N LEU A 47 16.77 31.90 18.98
CA LEU A 47 17.15 32.77 20.10
C LEU A 47 16.61 34.18 19.88
N GLN A 48 16.29 34.90 20.96
CA GLN A 48 15.89 36.30 20.90
C GLN A 48 17.09 37.20 21.13
N VAL A 49 17.08 38.39 20.53
CA VAL A 49 18.02 39.47 20.87
C VAL A 49 18.07 39.71 22.38
N ASP A 50 19.27 39.96 22.88
CA ASP A 50 19.61 40.16 24.30
C ASP A 50 19.46 38.92 25.21
N ASP A 51 19.10 37.75 24.67
CA ASP A 51 19.32 36.51 25.41
C ASP A 51 20.83 36.40 25.76
N GLU A 52 21.12 36.02 27.00
CA GLU A 52 22.50 35.84 27.46
C GLU A 52 22.91 34.38 27.37
N VAL A 53 23.95 34.11 26.58
CA VAL A 53 24.65 32.83 26.54
C VAL A 53 25.94 32.96 27.35
N VAL A 54 26.04 32.20 28.43
CA VAL A 54 27.27 32.04 29.20
C VAL A 54 28.22 31.15 28.39
N ILE A 55 29.38 31.69 28.07
CA ILE A 55 30.47 31.02 27.38
C ILE A 55 31.47 30.57 28.44
N PRO A 56 31.59 29.26 28.74
CA PRO A 56 32.58 28.78 29.69
C PRO A 56 34.00 28.97 29.13
N GLU A 57 35.00 28.84 30.00
CA GLU A 57 36.39 28.83 29.54
C GLU A 57 36.64 27.55 28.74
N LEU A 58 37.16 27.68 27.53
CA LEU A 58 37.54 26.52 26.71
C LEU A 58 38.57 25.69 27.50
N PRO A 59 38.34 24.39 27.72
CA PRO A 59 39.36 23.54 28.30
C PRO A 59 40.55 23.52 27.33
N GLY A 60 41.67 24.07 27.75
CA GLY A 60 42.89 24.06 26.94
C GLY A 60 43.26 22.63 26.57
N LEU A 61 43.55 22.39 25.30
CA LEU A 61 44.04 21.09 24.84
C LEU A 61 45.43 20.86 25.44
N LYS A 62 45.56 19.90 26.35
CA LYS A 62 46.88 19.51 26.89
C LYS A 62 47.63 18.73 25.81
N VAL A 63 48.66 19.36 25.24
CA VAL A 63 49.55 18.75 24.26
C VAL A 63 50.94 18.54 24.86
N SER A 64 51.63 17.51 24.37
CA SER A 64 53.01 17.19 24.71
C SER A 64 53.95 17.87 23.73
N ALA A 65 54.98 18.56 24.24
CA ALA A 65 55.97 19.21 23.40
C ALA A 65 56.74 18.18 22.55
N GLY A 66 56.77 18.38 21.23
CA GLY A 66 57.44 17.49 20.28
C GLY A 66 56.55 16.40 19.66
N SER A 67 55.28 16.32 20.05
CA SER A 67 54.30 15.39 19.46
C SER A 67 53.54 16.04 18.29
N SER A 68 53.26 15.26 17.26
CA SER A 68 52.33 15.62 16.19
C SER A 68 50.92 15.14 16.55
N TYR A 69 49.91 15.97 16.25
CA TYR A 69 48.50 15.64 16.47
C TYR A 69 47.75 15.79 15.15
N SER A 70 46.94 14.80 14.79
CA SER A 70 45.93 14.94 13.73
C SER A 70 44.66 15.52 14.35
N LEU A 71 44.10 16.55 13.73
CA LEU A 71 42.82 17.12 14.14
C LEU A 71 41.74 16.55 13.22
N GLN A 72 40.88 15.68 13.76
CA GLN A 72 39.74 15.14 13.04
C GLN A 72 38.73 16.28 12.74
N GLY A 73 38.20 16.30 11.52
CA GLY A 73 37.26 17.32 11.07
C GLY A 73 36.01 17.40 11.97
N GLY A 74 35.55 18.63 12.23
CA GLY A 74 34.43 18.89 13.15
C GLY A 74 33.08 18.32 12.71
N ASP A 75 32.09 18.44 13.58
CA ASP A 75 30.72 17.95 13.36
C ASP A 75 30.13 18.41 12.01
N PRO A 76 29.17 17.64 11.45
CA PRO A 76 28.47 18.03 10.23
C PRO A 76 27.95 19.47 10.33
N PRO A 77 28.02 20.26 9.24
CA PRO A 77 27.49 21.63 9.25
C PRO A 77 26.00 21.62 9.62
N ASP A 78 25.55 22.69 10.27
CA ASP A 78 24.12 22.92 10.52
C ASP A 78 23.37 22.81 9.20
N ARG A 79 22.08 22.45 9.22
CA ARG A 79 21.30 22.26 7.99
C ARG A 79 20.13 23.22 7.94
N ILE A 80 19.86 23.74 6.74
CA ILE A 80 18.63 24.48 6.46
C ILE A 80 17.60 23.50 5.89
N ARG A 81 16.43 23.45 6.54
CA ARG A 81 15.27 22.67 6.10
C ARG A 81 14.08 23.56 5.81
N LEU A 82 13.54 23.45 4.60
CA LEU A 82 12.40 24.25 4.16
C LEU A 82 11.40 23.40 3.40
N GLY A 83 10.17 23.32 3.91
CA GLY A 83 9.03 22.72 3.24
C GLY A 83 8.39 23.72 2.27
N MET A 84 8.75 23.63 0.99
CA MET A 84 8.31 24.56 -0.03
C MET A 84 6.90 24.22 -0.49
N ARG A 85 5.98 25.19 -0.37
CA ARG A 85 4.57 25.04 -0.71
C ARG A 85 4.05 26.23 -1.50
N ARG A 86 3.02 25.99 -2.32
CA ARG A 86 2.23 27.01 -3.00
C ARG A 86 0.75 26.67 -2.87
N ALA A 87 -0.05 27.60 -2.35
CA ALA A 87 -1.45 27.36 -2.01
C ALA A 87 -1.65 26.08 -1.15
N ASN A 88 -0.81 25.90 -0.13
CA ASN A 88 -0.72 24.72 0.75
C ASN A 88 -0.35 23.38 0.08
N ALA A 89 -0.22 23.31 -1.24
CA ALA A 89 0.30 22.13 -1.94
C ALA A 89 1.85 22.12 -1.92
N PRO A 90 2.49 20.96 -1.69
CA PRO A 90 3.95 20.84 -1.75
C PRO A 90 4.47 21.12 -3.16
N LEU A 91 5.57 21.85 -3.28
CA LEU A 91 6.33 22.03 -4.52
C LEU A 91 7.22 20.82 -4.77
N GLY A 92 6.62 19.63 -4.78
CA GLY A 92 7.32 18.36 -4.91
C GLY A 92 8.01 18.19 -6.25
N LEU A 93 9.20 17.59 -6.24
CA LEU A 93 10.00 17.28 -7.43
C LEU A 93 10.34 18.49 -8.31
N LYS A 94 10.21 19.71 -7.78
CA LYS A 94 10.58 20.93 -8.50
C LYS A 94 12.07 21.17 -8.39
N ARG A 95 12.70 21.51 -9.50
CA ARG A 95 14.11 21.94 -9.49
C ARG A 95 14.25 23.24 -8.72
N TYR A 96 15.37 23.38 -8.03
CA TYR A 96 15.70 24.59 -7.31
C TYR A 96 17.17 24.98 -7.50
N GLU A 97 17.42 26.27 -7.28
CA GLU A 97 18.73 26.86 -7.09
C GLU A 97 18.73 27.57 -5.74
N LEU A 98 19.66 27.18 -4.86
CA LEU A 98 19.89 27.80 -3.56
C LEU A 98 21.26 28.47 -3.57
N LYS A 99 21.28 29.79 -3.50
CA LYS A 99 22.50 30.59 -3.40
C LYS A 99 22.76 30.95 -1.94
N LEU A 100 23.91 30.52 -1.42
CA LEU A 100 24.43 30.79 -0.08
C LEU A 100 25.78 31.51 -0.22
N GLY A 101 25.78 32.84 -0.15
CA GLY A 101 26.97 33.64 -0.46
C GLY A 101 27.43 33.44 -1.92
N GLU A 102 28.68 33.01 -2.11
CA GLU A 102 29.24 32.66 -3.43
C GLU A 102 28.86 31.23 -3.89
N LYS A 103 28.34 30.39 -2.98
CA LYS A 103 28.03 28.99 -3.28
C LYS A 103 26.65 28.87 -3.91
N LEU A 104 26.58 28.25 -5.09
CA LEU A 104 25.32 27.91 -5.76
C LEU A 104 25.09 26.41 -5.66
N LEU A 105 24.02 26.02 -4.99
CA LEU A 105 23.56 24.65 -4.88
C LEU A 105 22.37 24.46 -5.82
N LYS A 106 22.39 23.40 -6.63
CA LYS A 106 21.28 23.02 -7.49
C LYS A 106 20.76 21.66 -7.10
N GLY A 107 19.47 21.47 -7.21
CA GLY A 107 18.87 20.19 -6.88
C GLY A 107 17.40 20.13 -7.26
N THR A 108 16.76 19.10 -6.74
CA THR A 108 15.32 18.90 -6.88
C THR A 108 14.75 18.71 -5.48
N LEU A 109 13.64 19.37 -5.19
CA LEU A 109 12.93 19.19 -3.91
C LEU A 109 12.42 17.75 -3.82
N THR A 110 12.28 17.22 -2.60
CA THR A 110 11.63 15.90 -2.41
C THR A 110 10.18 15.92 -2.93
N PHE A 111 9.51 14.77 -3.00
CA PHE A 111 8.09 14.73 -3.39
C PHE A 111 7.16 15.56 -2.47
N GLN A 112 7.58 15.79 -1.21
CA GLN A 112 6.87 16.65 -0.26
C GLN A 112 7.27 18.13 -0.35
N GLY A 113 8.12 18.49 -1.31
CA GLY A 113 8.63 19.84 -1.47
C GLY A 113 9.71 20.22 -0.45
N LEU A 114 10.37 19.25 0.19
CA LEU A 114 11.42 19.53 1.18
C LEU A 114 12.74 19.89 0.49
N LEU A 115 13.34 20.99 0.93
CA LEU A 115 14.74 21.32 0.74
C LEU A 115 15.49 21.02 2.04
N ASP A 116 16.58 20.25 1.97
CA ASP A 116 17.48 20.00 3.10
C ASP A 116 18.94 20.13 2.63
N GLN A 117 19.63 21.17 3.08
CA GLN A 117 20.97 21.51 2.62
C GLN A 117 21.89 21.92 3.76
N PRO A 118 23.20 21.61 3.70
CA PRO A 118 24.16 22.11 4.68
C PRO A 118 24.27 23.63 4.59
N LEU A 119 24.31 24.27 5.76
CA LEU A 119 24.43 25.69 5.96
C LEU A 119 25.88 26.04 6.31
N PRO A 120 26.57 26.84 5.49
CA PRO A 120 27.89 27.34 5.83
C PRO A 120 27.85 28.17 7.12
N PRO A 121 28.84 28.05 8.04
CA PRO A 121 28.84 28.76 9.33
C PRO A 121 28.72 30.30 9.21
N GLU A 122 29.27 30.86 8.13
CA GLU A 122 29.27 32.29 7.83
C GLU A 122 27.98 32.79 7.17
N ALA A 123 27.08 31.90 6.76
CA ALA A 123 25.86 32.28 6.05
C ALA A 123 24.93 33.12 6.95
N THR A 124 24.45 34.24 6.40
CA THR A 124 23.48 35.14 7.04
C THR A 124 22.20 35.29 6.20
N GLU A 125 22.31 35.06 4.89
CA GLU A 125 21.21 35.14 3.94
C GLU A 125 21.32 34.06 2.85
N ALA A 126 20.21 33.76 2.20
CA ALA A 126 20.18 32.86 1.05
C ALA A 126 19.11 33.29 0.04
N THR A 127 19.37 33.08 -1.24
CA THR A 127 18.35 33.22 -2.29
C THR A 127 17.94 31.84 -2.77
N LEU A 128 16.65 31.50 -2.63
CA LEU A 128 16.09 30.24 -3.11
C LEU A 128 15.18 30.51 -4.31
N LYS A 129 15.50 29.92 -5.45
CA LYS A 129 14.67 29.93 -6.65
C LYS A 129 14.13 28.53 -6.91
N VAL A 130 12.81 28.38 -7.07
CA VAL A 130 12.15 27.10 -7.38
C VAL A 130 11.32 27.27 -8.65
N TRP A 131 11.50 26.39 -9.61
CA TRP A 131 10.73 26.40 -10.86
C TRP A 131 9.42 25.64 -10.66
N THR A 132 8.31 26.34 -10.82
CA THR A 132 6.96 25.81 -10.66
C THR A 132 6.39 25.23 -11.96
N SER A 133 6.84 25.71 -13.12
CA SER A 133 6.50 25.22 -14.46
C SER A 133 7.72 25.37 -15.39
N GLU A 134 7.90 24.44 -16.33
CA GLU A 134 8.95 24.52 -17.36
C GLU A 134 8.41 25.18 -18.66
N GLU A 135 7.12 25.07 -18.95
CA GLU A 135 6.48 25.56 -20.19
C GLU A 135 5.10 26.19 -19.87
N PRO A 136 4.96 27.53 -19.82
CA PRO A 136 6.06 28.49 -19.81
C PRO A 136 6.91 28.35 -18.54
N GLU A 137 8.16 28.79 -18.61
CA GLU A 137 9.07 28.79 -17.47
C GLU A 137 8.54 29.77 -16.40
N LEU A 138 8.06 29.22 -15.27
CA LEU A 138 7.58 30.00 -14.13
C LEU A 138 8.36 29.61 -12.90
N SER A 139 9.02 30.57 -12.26
CA SER A 139 9.73 30.36 -10.99
C SER A 139 9.21 31.25 -9.88
N CYS A 140 9.29 30.76 -8.66
CA CYS A 140 9.16 31.54 -7.43
C CYS A 140 10.56 31.75 -6.83
N GLU A 141 10.80 32.93 -6.27
CA GLU A 141 12.08 33.27 -5.65
C GLU A 141 11.83 33.82 -4.23
N TRP A 142 12.62 33.35 -3.27
CA TRP A 142 12.58 33.76 -1.88
C TRP A 142 13.93 34.28 -1.44
N GLN A 143 13.92 35.39 -0.70
CA GLN A 143 15.08 35.90 0.03
C GLN A 143 14.95 35.48 1.49
N LEU A 144 15.87 34.62 1.93
CA LEU A 144 15.88 33.98 3.24
C LEU A 144 16.86 34.72 4.15
N LYS A 145 16.39 35.13 5.33
CA LYS A 145 17.23 35.68 6.40
C LYS A 145 17.51 34.60 7.44
N LEU A 146 18.74 34.09 7.50
CA LEU A 146 19.10 32.91 8.28
C LEU A 146 19.29 33.29 9.76
N GLY A 147 18.64 32.56 10.66
CA GLY A 147 18.68 32.84 12.11
C GLY A 147 17.83 34.04 12.56
N HIS A 148 16.95 34.57 11.69
CA HIS A 148 16.07 35.71 12.00
C HIS A 148 14.68 35.31 12.52
N LEU A 149 14.42 34.01 12.71
CA LEU A 149 13.14 33.56 13.25
C LEU A 149 13.15 33.69 14.77
N ASP A 150 12.42 34.67 15.29
CA ASP A 150 12.27 34.87 16.73
C ASP A 150 11.42 33.75 17.37
N PRO A 151 11.56 33.50 18.69
CA PRO A 151 10.80 32.46 19.39
C PRO A 151 9.30 32.76 19.47
N LEU A 152 8.49 31.71 19.65
CA LEU A 152 7.03 31.81 19.65
C LEU A 152 6.44 32.59 20.84
N ASP A 153 7.21 32.84 21.88
CA ASP A 153 6.82 33.69 23.01
C ASP A 153 6.97 35.19 22.71
N ALA A 154 7.57 35.55 21.57
CA ALA A 154 7.59 36.90 21.02
C ALA A 154 6.58 37.04 19.87
N LEU A 155 5.89 38.19 19.80
CA LEU A 155 4.90 38.44 18.75
C LEU A 155 5.54 38.54 17.36
N SER A 156 6.79 39.03 17.26
CA SER A 156 7.59 38.96 16.04
C SER A 156 7.78 37.51 15.56
N GLY A 157 7.96 36.55 16.46
CA GLY A 157 8.07 35.12 16.15
C GLY A 157 6.76 34.51 15.63
N VAL A 158 5.61 34.99 16.11
CA VAL A 158 4.29 34.65 15.58
C VAL A 158 4.09 35.23 14.19
N GLN A 159 4.33 36.53 14.03
CA GLN A 159 4.20 37.24 12.75
C GLN A 159 5.07 36.60 11.66
N ALA A 160 6.31 36.24 11.99
CA ALA A 160 7.23 35.57 11.06
C ALA A 160 6.73 34.18 10.62
N ARG A 161 6.17 33.38 11.53
CA ARG A 161 5.61 32.05 11.18
C ARG A 161 4.34 32.18 10.33
N LEU A 162 3.45 33.12 10.65
CA LEU A 162 2.29 33.42 9.82
C LEU A 162 2.70 33.89 8.42
N ALA A 163 3.75 34.71 8.33
CA ALA A 163 4.28 35.17 7.04
C ALA A 163 4.88 34.02 6.23
N ASN A 164 5.70 33.17 6.85
CA ASN A 164 6.28 31.98 6.22
C ASN A 164 5.20 31.01 5.70
N LEU A 165 4.07 30.91 6.40
CA LEU A 165 2.92 30.09 6.01
C LEU A 165 1.97 30.77 5.01
N GLY A 166 2.22 32.04 4.67
CA GLY A 166 1.42 32.80 3.71
C GLY A 166 0.14 33.43 4.26
N TRP A 167 -0.04 33.48 5.59
CA TRP A 167 -1.19 34.09 6.25
C TRP A 167 -1.01 35.58 6.55
N TYR A 168 0.23 36.07 6.56
CA TYR A 168 0.57 37.44 6.93
C TYR A 168 1.53 38.08 5.92
N ASN A 169 1.23 39.30 5.47
CA ASN A 169 2.07 40.07 4.54
C ASN A 169 2.46 41.46 5.09
N GLY A 170 2.12 41.74 6.35
CA GLY A 170 2.45 42.99 7.03
C GLY A 170 3.86 42.99 7.65
N PRO A 171 4.25 44.09 8.33
CA PRO A 171 5.55 44.19 8.96
C PRO A 171 5.69 43.23 10.15
N ILE A 172 6.87 42.60 10.29
CA ILE A 172 7.25 41.84 11.49
C ILE A 172 7.91 42.83 12.46
N ASN A 173 7.10 43.49 13.27
CA ASN A 173 7.51 44.60 14.14
C ASN A 173 7.17 44.38 15.62
N ASN A 174 6.68 43.19 15.99
CA ASN A 174 6.30 42.84 17.36
C ASN A 174 5.11 43.67 17.90
N GLU A 175 4.27 44.23 17.02
CA GLU A 175 3.05 44.96 17.36
C GLU A 175 1.79 44.21 16.89
N LEU A 176 0.77 44.11 17.74
CA LEU A 176 -0.49 43.42 17.41
C LEU A 176 -1.43 44.36 16.64
N THR A 177 -1.06 44.63 15.38
CA THR A 177 -1.83 45.45 14.44
C THR A 177 -3.11 44.74 13.96
N GLU A 178 -4.02 45.48 13.35
CA GLU A 178 -5.24 44.91 12.76
C GLU A 178 -4.91 43.87 11.66
N ASP A 179 -3.83 44.08 10.91
CA ASP A 179 -3.34 43.11 9.92
C ASP A 179 -2.88 41.81 10.59
N THR A 180 -2.21 41.91 11.75
CA THR A 180 -1.78 40.73 12.52
C THR A 180 -2.99 40.00 13.10
N ARG A 181 -3.99 40.73 13.60
CA ARG A 181 -5.25 40.16 14.11
C ARG A 181 -6.04 39.45 13.01
N THR A 182 -6.10 40.06 11.82
CA THR A 182 -6.76 39.47 10.65
C THR A 182 -6.06 38.19 10.19
N ALA A 183 -4.73 38.18 10.16
CA ALA A 183 -3.94 37.00 9.84
C ALA A 183 -4.13 35.88 10.87
N LEU A 184 -4.16 36.22 12.17
CA LEU A 184 -4.44 35.27 13.25
C LEU A 184 -5.84 34.68 13.15
N ALA A 185 -6.87 35.52 12.93
CA ALA A 185 -8.25 35.07 12.78
C ALA A 185 -8.40 34.14 11.56
N SER A 186 -7.72 34.46 10.46
CA SER A 186 -7.72 33.64 9.24
C SER A 186 -7.01 32.30 9.46
N PHE A 187 -5.87 32.31 10.15
CA PHE A 187 -5.13 31.11 10.53
C PHE A 187 -5.94 30.21 11.47
N GLN A 188 -6.56 30.78 12.51
CA GLN A 188 -7.45 30.08 13.44
C GLN A 188 -8.63 29.45 12.70
N LEU A 189 -9.29 30.21 11.83
CA LEU A 189 -10.40 29.70 11.01
C LEU A 189 -9.98 28.52 10.14
N ALA A 190 -8.80 28.61 9.51
CA ALA A 190 -8.26 27.55 8.66
C ALA A 190 -7.97 26.24 9.44
N LEU A 191 -7.82 26.33 10.76
CA LEU A 191 -7.58 25.20 11.65
C LEU A 191 -8.79 24.80 12.49
N LEU A 192 -9.97 25.37 12.20
CA LEU A 192 -11.21 25.14 12.95
C LEU A 192 -11.12 25.57 14.42
N LEU A 193 -10.23 26.50 14.74
CA LEU A 193 -10.18 27.19 16.03
C LEU A 193 -11.18 28.35 16.05
N THR A 194 -11.50 28.86 17.24
CA THR A 194 -12.31 30.08 17.34
C THR A 194 -11.51 31.26 16.75
N PRO A 195 -11.99 31.95 15.69
CA PRO A 195 -11.23 32.96 14.97
C PRO A 195 -11.29 34.32 15.68
N THR A 196 -10.73 34.38 16.89
CA THR A 196 -10.75 35.58 17.73
C THR A 196 -9.83 36.69 17.23
N GLY A 197 -8.84 36.36 16.38
CA GLY A 197 -7.75 37.27 16.03
C GLY A 197 -6.81 37.56 17.20
N GLU A 198 -6.98 36.84 18.31
CA GLU A 198 -6.17 36.94 19.52
C GLU A 198 -5.27 35.72 19.66
N LEU A 199 -4.12 35.91 20.31
CA LEU A 199 -3.25 34.81 20.68
C LEU A 199 -3.85 34.01 21.83
N SER A 200 -3.93 32.71 21.65
CA SER A 200 -4.24 31.74 22.69
C SER A 200 -3.16 30.67 22.72
N LYS A 201 -3.08 29.90 23.81
CA LYS A 201 -2.18 28.75 23.90
C LYS A 201 -2.39 27.79 22.72
N GLU A 202 -3.65 27.49 22.39
CA GLU A 202 -4.03 26.61 21.28
C GLU A 202 -3.62 27.19 19.90
N THR A 203 -3.73 28.51 19.72
CA THR A 203 -3.25 29.20 18.51
C THR A 203 -1.74 29.05 18.36
N LEU A 204 -0.98 29.23 19.45
CA LEU A 204 0.48 29.16 19.45
C LEU A 204 0.98 27.73 19.19
N GLU A 205 0.38 26.73 19.84
CA GLU A 205 0.68 25.31 19.62
C GLU A 205 0.38 24.92 18.17
N SER A 206 -0.78 25.30 17.65
CA SER A 206 -1.16 25.04 16.26
C SER A 206 -0.24 25.73 15.25
N LEU A 207 0.23 26.96 15.55
CA LEU A 207 1.16 27.68 14.69
C LEU A 207 2.55 27.05 14.70
N ALA A 208 3.02 26.59 15.86
CA ALA A 208 4.24 25.80 15.99
C ALA A 208 4.14 24.53 15.14
N ASP A 209 3.11 23.72 15.38
CA ASP A 209 2.90 22.44 14.69
C ASP A 209 2.81 22.64 13.18
N ARG A 210 2.02 23.62 12.72
CA ARG A 210 1.87 23.86 11.28
C ARG A 210 3.15 24.39 10.64
N HIS A 211 3.94 25.22 11.32
CA HIS A 211 5.21 25.73 10.78
C HIS A 211 6.30 24.66 10.81
N GLU A 212 6.37 23.85 11.86
CA GLU A 212 7.44 22.87 12.10
C GLU A 212 7.19 21.52 11.40
N GLN A 213 5.94 21.08 11.25
CA GLN A 213 5.58 19.84 10.54
C GLN A 213 5.43 20.07 9.03
N ASN A 214 4.88 21.22 8.58
CA ASN A 214 4.76 21.50 7.15
C ASN A 214 6.02 22.13 6.53
N GLY A 215 6.98 22.54 7.37
CA GLY A 215 8.26 23.14 7.01
C GLY A 215 9.45 22.18 6.98
N GLY A 216 9.24 20.88 7.22
CA GLY A 216 10.30 19.87 7.14
C GLY A 216 10.80 19.40 8.49
N THR A 217 10.17 18.34 9.02
CA THR A 217 10.79 17.44 9.99
C THR A 217 10.76 16.01 9.45
N GLU A 218 11.73 15.70 8.59
CA GLU A 218 12.39 14.39 8.72
C GLU A 218 13.01 14.37 10.12
N VAL A 219 12.58 13.44 10.97
CA VAL A 219 13.42 13.01 12.08
C VAL A 219 14.66 12.39 11.43
N LEU A 220 15.81 13.06 11.52
CA LEU A 220 17.06 12.38 11.18
C LEU A 220 17.22 11.19 12.13
N PRO A 221 17.68 10.03 11.65
CA PRO A 221 18.16 8.99 12.54
C PRO A 221 19.31 9.55 13.40
N PRO A 222 19.52 9.05 14.63
CA PRO A 222 20.75 9.32 15.36
C PRO A 222 21.94 8.98 14.45
N SER A 223 22.90 9.90 14.36
CA SER A 223 24.15 9.67 13.65
C SER A 223 24.81 8.40 14.17
N PHE A 224 24.97 7.40 13.32
CA PHE A 224 25.98 6.38 13.56
C PHE A 224 27.32 7.09 13.48
N GLY A 225 28.00 7.16 14.62
CA GLY A 225 29.39 7.59 14.67
C GLY A 225 30.19 6.68 13.74
N SER A 226 30.86 7.31 12.79
CA SER A 226 32.09 6.79 12.20
C SER A 226 33.15 6.83 13.29
N ASP A 227 33.32 5.72 14.00
CA ASP A 227 34.55 5.45 14.74
C ASP A 227 35.39 4.52 13.86
N ASP A 228 36.09 5.12 12.90
CA ASP A 228 37.43 4.66 12.54
C ASP A 228 38.35 5.80 12.95
N ASP A 229 39.17 5.57 13.98
CA ASP A 229 40.49 6.17 14.07
C ASP A 229 41.50 5.04 14.31
N GLU A 230 42.53 5.12 13.49
CA GLU A 230 43.59 4.17 13.20
C GLU A 230 44.65 4.07 14.29
N GLU A 231 45.51 3.05 14.15
CA GLU A 231 46.99 3.11 14.13
C GLU A 231 47.55 1.77 14.67
N GLU A 232 48.57 1.11 14.12
CA GLU A 232 49.46 1.25 12.95
C GLU A 232 50.34 -0.02 13.00
N VAL A 233 50.64 -0.71 11.88
CA VAL A 233 52.02 -1.15 11.52
C VAL A 233 52.10 -1.46 10.01
N GLU A 234 53.17 -0.96 9.42
CA GLU A 234 53.58 -0.87 8.01
C GLU A 234 53.90 -2.18 7.23
N GLU A 235 53.82 -2.01 5.90
CA GLU A 235 54.57 -2.59 4.77
C GLU A 235 54.65 -4.12 4.47
N GLY A 236 54.21 -4.48 3.25
CA GLY A 236 54.81 -5.60 2.50
C GLY A 236 53.96 -6.35 1.45
N GLY A 237 53.70 -5.74 0.28
CA GLY A 237 53.70 -6.39 -1.06
C GLY A 237 52.62 -7.41 -1.49
N GLY A 238 51.97 -7.13 -2.63
CA GLY A 238 51.58 -8.15 -3.64
C GLY A 238 50.09 -8.51 -3.78
N SER A 239 49.49 -8.14 -4.93
CA SER A 239 48.24 -8.68 -5.52
C SER A 239 48.32 -10.17 -5.88
N PRO A 240 47.23 -10.85 -6.34
CA PRO A 240 45.80 -10.75 -5.97
C PRO A 240 45.17 -12.14 -5.71
N GLY A 241 44.11 -12.23 -4.89
CA GLY A 241 43.30 -13.45 -4.83
C GLY A 241 42.25 -13.51 -3.72
N GLY A 242 41.03 -13.88 -4.12
CA GLY A 242 40.13 -14.76 -3.35
C GLY A 242 39.38 -14.23 -2.12
N GLU A 243 38.10 -14.61 -2.08
CA GLU A 243 37.29 -14.92 -0.87
C GLU A 243 36.40 -13.85 -0.20
N SER A 244 35.08 -14.12 -0.32
CA SER A 244 34.00 -14.11 0.68
C SER A 244 34.07 -13.32 2.00
N SER A 245 33.00 -12.56 2.28
CA SER A 245 32.24 -12.48 3.56
C SER A 245 30.93 -11.70 3.28
N ALA A 246 29.68 -12.07 3.63
CA ALA A 246 29.03 -12.64 4.82
C ALA A 246 28.85 -11.65 6.00
N GLY A 247 27.58 -11.38 6.35
CA GLY A 247 27.10 -10.65 7.55
C GLY A 247 26.02 -9.61 7.20
N ALA A 248 24.70 -9.87 7.19
CA ALA A 248 23.76 -10.41 8.18
C ALA A 248 23.46 -9.45 9.37
N GLY A 249 22.21 -8.99 9.45
CA GLY A 249 21.62 -8.31 10.61
C GLY A 249 20.17 -8.75 10.77
N ALA A 250 19.92 -9.66 11.73
CA ALA A 250 18.63 -10.21 12.12
C ALA A 250 17.86 -9.30 13.10
N PRO A 251 16.53 -9.49 13.28
CA PRO A 251 15.71 -8.77 14.27
C PRO A 251 15.67 -9.47 15.67
N PRO A 252 15.20 -8.79 16.74
CA PRO A 252 15.63 -9.02 18.13
C PRO A 252 14.84 -10.11 18.91
N PRO A 253 15.39 -10.59 20.05
CA PRO A 253 14.84 -11.68 20.87
C PRO A 253 13.75 -11.23 21.88
N PRO A 254 12.96 -12.17 22.44
CA PRO A 254 11.94 -11.88 23.45
C PRO A 254 12.54 -11.67 24.85
N ALA A 255 11.90 -10.78 25.61
CA ALA A 255 12.24 -10.45 27.00
C ALA A 255 12.06 -11.65 27.94
N THR A 256 13.12 -11.99 28.69
CA THR A 256 13.03 -12.83 29.89
C THR A 256 13.57 -12.07 31.08
N GLY A 257 12.76 -12.04 32.14
CA GLY A 257 13.01 -11.31 33.38
C GLY A 257 14.24 -11.79 34.14
N SER A 258 14.87 -10.82 34.78
CA SER A 258 16.00 -10.98 35.69
C SER A 258 15.58 -11.65 36.99
N ALA A 259 16.36 -12.62 37.44
CA ALA A 259 16.40 -13.05 38.83
C ALA A 259 17.85 -13.03 39.33
N SER A 260 18.10 -12.39 40.46
CA SER A 260 19.24 -12.73 41.32
C SER A 260 18.95 -12.41 42.79
N ALA A 261 19.45 -13.33 43.63
CA ALA A 261 19.70 -13.25 45.08
C ALA A 261 18.56 -13.55 46.08
N SER A 262 18.61 -14.79 46.62
CA SER A 262 18.15 -15.23 47.95
C SER A 262 18.89 -14.49 49.11
N PRO A 263 18.69 -14.80 50.43
CA PRO A 263 17.72 -15.69 51.09
C PRO A 263 17.03 -15.05 52.35
N GLN A 264 15.94 -15.65 52.85
CA GLN A 264 15.72 -15.99 54.27
C GLN A 264 14.26 -16.40 54.57
N GLY A 265 14.12 -17.48 55.34
CA GLY A 265 13.20 -17.50 56.48
C GLY A 265 11.90 -18.30 56.35
N GLY A 266 11.91 -19.51 56.92
CA GLY A 266 10.77 -20.16 57.61
C GLY A 266 9.62 -20.65 56.72
N GLY A 267 9.09 -21.87 56.84
CA GLY A 267 9.21 -22.86 57.88
C GLY A 267 7.91 -23.67 57.88
N SER A 268 8.02 -24.99 58.06
CA SER A 268 6.93 -25.91 58.44
C SER A 268 5.82 -26.08 57.39
N SER A 269 5.14 -27.22 57.23
CA SER A 269 5.19 -28.53 57.88
C SER A 269 4.16 -29.41 57.16
N THR A 270 4.35 -30.73 57.26
CA THR A 270 3.32 -31.80 57.12
C THR A 270 2.65 -31.95 55.74
N GLY A 271 2.43 -33.14 55.18
CA GLY A 271 2.51 -34.50 55.68
C GLY A 271 1.60 -35.38 54.82
N GLY A 272 1.88 -36.69 54.75
CA GLY A 272 0.93 -37.74 54.34
C GLY A 272 0.77 -37.94 52.82
N SER A 273 1.35 -38.96 52.18
CA SER A 273 1.12 -40.42 52.30
C SER A 273 -0.13 -40.95 51.62
N ALA A 274 0.04 -42.20 51.14
CA ALA A 274 -0.92 -43.19 50.61
C ALA A 274 -1.21 -43.09 49.09
N SER A 275 -0.74 -43.99 48.21
CA SER A 275 -0.79 -45.47 48.12
C SER A 275 -2.15 -46.03 47.66
N GLY A 276 -2.11 -46.90 46.64
CA GLY A 276 -3.17 -47.86 46.26
C GLY A 276 -3.26 -48.02 44.74
N THR A 277 -2.49 -48.89 44.06
CA THR A 277 -2.71 -50.35 43.80
C THR A 277 -4.11 -50.77 43.35
N GLY A 278 -4.17 -51.46 42.22
CA GLY A 278 -5.25 -52.36 41.78
C GLY A 278 -5.33 -52.44 40.23
N THR A 279 -4.55 -53.28 39.52
CA THR A 279 -4.76 -54.70 39.13
C THR A 279 -6.12 -55.10 38.52
N GLY A 280 -6.03 -55.75 37.34
CA GLY A 280 -7.02 -56.71 36.78
C GLY A 280 -7.77 -56.19 35.55
N GLY A 281 -7.88 -56.88 34.40
CA GLY A 281 -7.56 -58.26 34.07
C GLY A 281 -7.78 -58.55 32.58
N SER A 282 -7.30 -59.71 32.17
CA SER A 282 -7.21 -60.28 30.82
C SER A 282 -8.54 -60.80 30.23
N ALA A 283 -8.61 -60.92 28.90
CA ALA A 283 -9.18 -62.05 28.12
C ALA A 283 -9.15 -61.67 26.61
N SER A 284 -8.27 -62.21 25.76
CA SER A 284 -8.36 -63.49 25.01
C SER A 284 -9.55 -63.61 24.05
N GLY A 285 -9.29 -63.77 22.75
CA GLY A 285 -10.29 -64.10 21.74
C GLY A 285 -9.72 -64.21 20.33
N THR A 286 -9.28 -65.42 19.97
CA THR A 286 -8.68 -65.88 18.71
C THR A 286 -9.66 -66.00 17.53
N GLY A 287 -9.14 -65.82 16.31
CA GLY A 287 -9.33 -66.79 15.21
C GLY A 287 -10.20 -66.38 14.01
N GLY A 288 -9.69 -66.59 12.79
CA GLY A 288 -10.52 -66.74 11.59
C GLY A 288 -9.89 -66.29 10.27
N SER A 289 -9.06 -67.14 9.65
CA SER A 289 -8.59 -67.00 8.27
C SER A 289 -9.65 -67.35 7.22
N GLY A 290 -9.50 -66.84 5.99
CA GLY A 290 -10.18 -67.39 4.81
C GLY A 290 -9.81 -66.71 3.49
N THR A 291 -8.75 -67.20 2.84
CA THR A 291 -8.40 -66.97 1.42
C THR A 291 -9.40 -67.63 0.46
N THR A 292 -9.59 -67.07 -0.76
CA THR A 292 -9.41 -67.80 -2.05
C THR A 292 -9.72 -66.94 -3.30
N THR A 293 -8.78 -66.98 -4.27
CA THR A 293 -8.90 -67.04 -5.77
C THR A 293 -9.94 -66.16 -6.50
N GLY A 294 -9.69 -65.46 -7.62
CA GLY A 294 -8.69 -65.58 -8.69
C GLY A 294 -9.42 -65.64 -10.06
N ALA A 295 -9.14 -64.71 -11.00
CA ALA A 295 -9.20 -64.82 -12.48
C ALA A 295 -9.29 -63.40 -13.12
N THR A 296 -8.26 -62.88 -13.85
CA THR A 296 -8.01 -62.97 -15.32
C THR A 296 -9.27 -62.75 -16.20
N ALA A 297 -9.28 -62.02 -17.31
CA ALA A 297 -8.31 -61.21 -18.06
C ALA A 297 -9.09 -60.49 -19.20
N GLN A 298 -8.40 -59.55 -19.86
CA GLN A 298 -8.58 -59.13 -21.27
C GLN A 298 -9.87 -58.38 -21.65
N SER A 299 -9.92 -57.52 -22.66
CA SER A 299 -9.02 -56.67 -23.45
C SER A 299 -9.88 -56.12 -24.59
N GLY A 300 -9.61 -54.92 -25.10
CA GLY A 300 -10.12 -54.46 -26.39
C GLY A 300 -10.57 -52.99 -26.34
N THR A 301 -9.71 -52.00 -26.61
CA THR A 301 -9.29 -51.48 -27.93
C THR A 301 -10.42 -50.91 -28.79
N GLY A 302 -10.29 -49.65 -29.19
CA GLY A 302 -10.97 -49.05 -30.35
C GLY A 302 -11.48 -47.63 -30.08
N THR A 303 -10.64 -46.60 -30.10
CA THR A 303 -10.43 -45.64 -31.22
C THR A 303 -11.69 -45.09 -31.88
N GLY A 304 -11.80 -43.75 -31.90
CA GLY A 304 -12.20 -43.02 -33.11
C GLY A 304 -13.28 -41.94 -32.97
N GLY A 305 -12.87 -40.68 -33.13
CA GLY A 305 -13.50 -39.80 -34.12
C GLY A 305 -14.61 -38.85 -33.67
N SER A 306 -14.21 -37.58 -33.45
CA SER A 306 -14.69 -36.38 -34.17
C SER A 306 -16.14 -36.35 -34.69
N GLY A 307 -16.89 -35.31 -34.31
CA GLY A 307 -18.05 -34.85 -35.07
C GLY A 307 -18.84 -33.75 -34.38
N THR A 308 -18.55 -32.51 -34.71
CA THR A 308 -19.41 -31.33 -34.52
C THR A 308 -20.71 -31.46 -35.31
N THR A 309 -21.85 -31.06 -34.76
CA THR A 309 -22.81 -30.07 -35.34
C THR A 309 -24.13 -29.98 -34.56
N THR A 310 -24.47 -28.74 -34.19
CA THR A 310 -25.77 -28.06 -34.20
C THR A 310 -27.08 -28.87 -34.34
N GLY A 311 -28.08 -28.49 -33.54
CA GLY A 311 -29.48 -28.62 -33.95
C GLY A 311 -30.48 -28.70 -32.80
N ALA A 312 -31.21 -27.61 -32.58
CA ALA A 312 -32.32 -27.47 -31.63
C ALA A 312 -33.44 -28.50 -31.84
N THR A 313 -34.21 -28.86 -30.79
CA THR A 313 -35.62 -28.43 -30.60
C THR A 313 -36.31 -29.06 -29.37
N ALA A 314 -36.96 -28.19 -28.60
CA ALA A 314 -38.36 -28.22 -28.17
C ALA A 314 -38.91 -29.17 -27.09
N GLN A 315 -39.75 -28.52 -26.25
CA GLN A 315 -40.97 -28.98 -25.57
C GLN A 315 -40.79 -29.92 -24.36
N SER A 316 -41.54 -29.82 -23.25
CA SER A 316 -42.76 -29.08 -22.90
C SER A 316 -43.05 -29.27 -21.40
N GLY A 317 -43.92 -28.44 -20.82
CA GLY A 317 -44.56 -28.68 -19.52
C GLY A 317 -44.78 -27.38 -18.73
N THR A 318 -45.84 -26.60 -19.02
CA THR A 318 -47.14 -26.56 -18.27
C THR A 318 -46.98 -26.12 -16.82
N GLY A 319 -47.67 -25.12 -16.25
CA GLY A 319 -48.72 -24.16 -16.63
C GLY A 319 -48.57 -22.96 -15.66
N THR A 320 -49.45 -21.99 -15.45
CA THR A 320 -50.79 -21.61 -15.92
C THR A 320 -51.15 -20.37 -15.10
N GLY A 321 -51.81 -19.37 -15.69
CA GLY A 321 -52.51 -18.30 -14.95
C GLY A 321 -51.78 -16.95 -14.96
N GLY A 322 -52.27 -15.87 -15.56
CA GLY A 322 -53.52 -15.65 -16.29
C GLY A 322 -53.73 -14.15 -16.50
N SER A 323 -54.30 -13.81 -17.67
CA SER A 323 -55.11 -12.61 -17.98
C SER A 323 -54.45 -11.23 -17.81
N GLY A 324 -54.13 -10.49 -18.88
CA GLY A 324 -55.08 -9.85 -19.82
C GLY A 324 -55.21 -8.36 -19.43
N THR A 325 -55.07 -7.33 -20.27
CA THR A 325 -55.52 -7.12 -21.65
C THR A 325 -54.90 -5.82 -22.23
N THR A 326 -54.25 -5.95 -23.39
CA THR A 326 -54.37 -5.18 -24.65
C THR A 326 -54.94 -3.75 -24.69
N THR A 327 -54.30 -2.85 -25.47
CA THR A 327 -54.78 -2.16 -26.73
C THR A 327 -53.60 -1.33 -27.28
N ALA A 328 -52.93 -1.68 -28.41
CA ALA A 328 -53.08 -1.16 -29.79
C ALA A 328 -53.18 0.40 -29.90
N ALA A 329 -52.54 1.13 -30.83
CA ALA A 329 -52.33 0.86 -32.25
C ALA A 329 -51.39 1.90 -32.92
N THR A 330 -50.77 1.51 -34.06
CA THR A 330 -50.54 2.26 -35.34
C THR A 330 -49.75 3.58 -35.34
N GLY A 331 -48.88 3.92 -36.29
CA GLY A 331 -48.53 3.38 -37.61
C GLY A 331 -47.97 4.51 -38.50
N GLN A 332 -47.37 4.12 -39.64
CA GLN A 332 -46.88 4.92 -40.80
C GLN A 332 -45.48 5.56 -40.69
N THR A 333 -44.44 5.25 -41.48
CA THR A 333 -44.16 4.93 -42.92
C THR A 333 -43.75 6.13 -43.78
N GLY A 334 -42.60 5.95 -44.46
CA GLY A 334 -42.09 6.71 -45.63
C GLY A 334 -40.57 6.87 -45.50
N GLY A 335 -39.67 6.29 -46.30
CA GLY A 335 -39.74 5.73 -47.65
C GLY A 335 -38.98 6.66 -48.62
N GLY A 336 -37.79 6.27 -49.10
CA GLY A 336 -37.07 7.04 -50.13
C GLY A 336 -35.60 6.68 -50.34
N THR A 337 -35.34 5.80 -51.30
CA THR A 337 -34.06 5.27 -51.81
C THR A 337 -33.30 6.23 -52.76
N ALA A 338 -31.95 6.13 -52.82
CA ALA A 338 -31.15 5.68 -53.99
C ALA A 338 -29.82 6.42 -54.26
N THR A 339 -28.75 5.61 -54.35
CA THR A 339 -27.62 5.61 -55.33
C THR A 339 -26.57 6.74 -55.40
N GLY A 340 -25.32 6.38 -55.03
CA GLY A 340 -24.19 6.20 -55.97
C GLY A 340 -23.27 7.39 -56.29
N GLY A 341 -21.95 7.23 -56.03
CA GLY A 341 -20.88 8.00 -56.71
C GLY A 341 -19.65 8.28 -55.84
N ALA A 342 -18.50 7.71 -56.23
CA ALA A 342 -17.20 7.86 -55.58
C ALA A 342 -16.45 9.15 -55.99
N ALA A 343 -15.67 9.75 -55.08
CA ALA A 343 -14.24 10.10 -55.25
C ALA A 343 -13.73 11.13 -54.21
N THR A 344 -12.64 10.75 -53.51
CA THR A 344 -11.45 11.54 -53.08
C THR A 344 -11.58 12.91 -52.42
N GLY A 345 -10.98 13.03 -51.22
CA GLY A 345 -10.21 14.22 -50.82
C GLY A 345 -10.48 14.76 -49.41
N GLY A 346 -9.45 14.71 -48.56
CA GLY A 346 -9.24 15.68 -47.48
C GLY A 346 -9.89 15.38 -46.12
N THR A 347 -9.09 14.89 -45.18
CA THR A 347 -9.39 14.92 -43.75
C THR A 347 -9.40 16.36 -43.24
N ALA A 348 -10.56 16.84 -42.81
CA ALA A 348 -10.71 18.02 -41.99
C ALA A 348 -11.58 17.69 -40.77
N ALA A 349 -11.10 18.07 -39.59
CA ALA A 349 -11.71 17.85 -38.30
C ALA A 349 -13.18 18.32 -38.27
N ALA A 350 -14.08 17.42 -37.89
CA ALA A 350 -15.49 17.73 -37.71
C ALA A 350 -15.70 18.35 -36.33
N ALA A 351 -16.22 19.58 -36.36
CA ALA A 351 -16.54 20.43 -35.24
C ALA A 351 -17.62 19.83 -34.33
N THR A 352 -17.49 20.19 -33.06
CA THR A 352 -18.41 20.01 -31.93
C THR A 352 -19.86 20.30 -32.32
N ALA A 353 -20.75 19.36 -31.99
CA ALA A 353 -22.18 19.56 -32.05
C ALA A 353 -22.59 20.69 -31.10
N GLN A 354 -23.22 21.72 -31.66
CA GLN A 354 -23.74 22.87 -30.95
C GLN A 354 -24.91 22.41 -30.06
N GLN A 355 -24.70 22.41 -28.74
CA GLN A 355 -25.75 22.13 -27.76
C GLN A 355 -26.88 23.16 -27.90
N SER A 356 -28.10 22.63 -28.04
CA SER A 356 -29.33 23.43 -27.97
C SER A 356 -29.49 23.98 -26.56
N ALA A 357 -29.66 25.29 -26.44
CA ALA A 357 -29.80 26.01 -25.18
C ALA A 357 -31.08 25.57 -24.44
N THR A 358 -30.94 24.59 -23.56
CA THR A 358 -31.94 24.26 -22.53
C THR A 358 -31.66 25.17 -21.32
N ALA A 359 -32.70 25.72 -20.71
CA ALA A 359 -32.59 26.77 -19.69
C ALA A 359 -31.66 26.37 -18.52
N VAL A 360 -30.68 27.23 -18.24
CA VAL A 360 -29.62 27.17 -17.22
C VAL A 360 -30.14 26.96 -15.77
N ASP A 361 -31.46 26.99 -15.56
CA ASP A 361 -32.13 26.90 -14.25
C ASP A 361 -32.31 25.46 -13.71
N THR A 362 -31.84 24.45 -14.45
CA THR A 362 -32.05 23.03 -14.09
C THR A 362 -30.80 22.28 -13.65
N HIS A 363 -29.58 22.85 -13.77
CA HIS A 363 -28.32 22.18 -13.44
C HIS A 363 -27.63 22.77 -12.21
N ARG A 364 -27.20 21.91 -11.28
CA ARG A 364 -26.56 22.27 -10.00
C ARG A 364 -25.13 22.75 -10.17
N TYR A 365 -24.42 22.29 -11.20
CA TYR A 365 -23.04 22.65 -11.46
C TYR A 365 -22.87 23.49 -12.73
N GLY A 366 -23.82 24.39 -13.00
CA GLY A 366 -23.77 25.31 -14.14
C GLY A 366 -24.05 24.66 -15.51
N GLY A 367 -24.38 23.37 -15.54
CA GLY A 367 -24.59 22.61 -16.79
C GLY A 367 -23.29 22.14 -17.44
N PHE A 368 -22.17 22.19 -16.71
CA PHE A 368 -20.87 21.74 -17.21
C PHE A 368 -20.61 20.27 -16.87
N VAL A 369 -19.94 19.57 -17.78
CA VAL A 369 -19.39 18.22 -17.54
C VAL A 369 -18.08 18.36 -16.76
N LEU A 370 -18.16 18.43 -15.43
CA LEU A 370 -16.98 18.69 -14.61
C LEU A 370 -16.00 17.50 -14.62
N GLN A 371 -14.71 17.81 -14.73
CA GLN A 371 -13.67 16.79 -14.86
C GLN A 371 -12.31 17.25 -14.30
N ARG A 372 -11.37 16.31 -14.19
CA ARG A 372 -10.00 16.58 -13.71
C ARG A 372 -9.38 17.77 -14.45
N ARG A 373 -8.70 18.64 -13.68
CA ARG A 373 -8.10 19.95 -14.07
C ARG A 373 -9.08 21.12 -14.16
N ASP A 374 -10.39 20.92 -14.01
CA ASP A 374 -11.34 22.04 -13.90
C ASP A 374 -11.07 22.83 -12.61
N ARG A 375 -11.23 24.15 -12.65
CA ARG A 375 -10.92 25.05 -11.54
C ARG A 375 -11.78 26.31 -11.57
N ASP A 376 -12.42 26.60 -10.43
CA ASP A 376 -13.29 27.76 -10.26
C ASP A 376 -12.50 29.08 -10.37
N ASP A 377 -11.28 29.14 -9.82
CA ASP A 377 -10.42 30.34 -9.85
C ASP A 377 -9.87 30.69 -11.25
N GLN A 378 -9.97 29.77 -12.19
CA GLN A 378 -9.57 29.96 -13.60
C GLN A 378 -10.76 30.02 -14.55
N HIS A 379 -12.00 29.99 -14.02
CA HIS A 379 -13.22 29.83 -14.82
C HIS A 379 -13.12 28.66 -15.82
N ARG A 380 -12.45 27.57 -15.42
CA ARG A 380 -12.23 26.40 -16.28
C ARG A 380 -13.20 25.30 -15.86
N TRP A 381 -14.22 25.05 -16.69
CA TRP A 381 -15.24 24.02 -16.47
C TRP A 381 -15.56 23.31 -17.78
N GLY A 382 -15.87 22.01 -17.72
CA GLY A 382 -16.09 21.24 -18.95
C GLY A 382 -14.79 21.01 -19.73
N GLY A 383 -13.63 21.12 -19.09
CA GLY A 383 -12.33 21.02 -19.74
C GLY A 383 -11.84 22.28 -20.47
N ALA A 384 -12.59 23.38 -20.45
CA ALA A 384 -12.25 24.61 -21.17
C ALA A 384 -12.43 25.86 -20.29
N VAL A 385 -11.64 26.91 -20.58
CA VAL A 385 -11.82 28.23 -19.95
C VAL A 385 -13.08 28.87 -20.54
N GLN A 386 -14.01 29.26 -19.67
CA GLN A 386 -15.28 29.81 -20.07
C GLN A 386 -15.20 31.35 -20.15
N PRO A 387 -15.66 31.97 -21.25
CA PRO A 387 -15.56 33.41 -21.47
C PRO A 387 -16.59 34.23 -20.67
N VAL A 388 -17.64 33.58 -20.14
CA VAL A 388 -18.72 34.22 -19.38
C VAL A 388 -19.07 33.33 -18.19
N ALA A 389 -19.27 33.93 -17.01
CA ALA A 389 -19.88 33.27 -15.86
C ALA A 389 -21.37 33.00 -16.14
N GLN A 390 -21.70 32.01 -16.97
CA GLN A 390 -23.07 31.50 -17.13
C GLN A 390 -23.30 30.34 -16.14
N GLY A 391 -24.40 30.36 -15.37
CA GLY A 391 -24.82 29.24 -14.51
C GLY A 391 -25.28 29.64 -13.10
N ASN A 392 -26.56 29.41 -12.77
CA ASN A 392 -27.24 29.92 -11.57
C ASN A 392 -26.56 29.56 -10.24
N ASN A 393 -26.10 30.59 -9.51
CA ASN A 393 -26.16 30.59 -8.05
C ASN A 393 -27.64 30.60 -7.67
N GLY A 394 -28.31 29.45 -7.61
CA GLY A 394 -29.41 29.33 -6.69
C GLY A 394 -28.89 29.85 -5.35
N ALA A 395 -29.53 30.89 -4.80
CA ALA A 395 -29.09 31.48 -3.53
C ALA A 395 -28.76 30.33 -2.56
N PRO A 396 -27.58 30.34 -1.91
CA PRO A 396 -27.16 29.22 -1.08
C PRO A 396 -28.28 28.94 -0.08
N THR A 397 -29.05 27.89 -0.31
CA THR A 397 -30.04 27.47 0.66
C THR A 397 -29.22 26.86 1.78
N LEU A 398 -29.07 27.63 2.85
CA LEU A 398 -28.50 27.17 4.10
C LEU A 398 -29.32 25.95 4.55
N VAL A 399 -28.71 24.78 4.52
CA VAL A 399 -29.10 23.71 5.43
C VAL A 399 -28.19 23.89 6.65
N ALA A 400 -28.73 24.53 7.69
CA ALA A 400 -28.14 24.59 9.02
C ALA A 400 -28.44 23.27 9.79
N PRO A 401 -27.75 22.90 10.90
CA PRO A 401 -27.07 23.80 11.84
C PRO A 401 -25.72 23.34 12.45
N GLY A 402 -24.85 24.31 12.75
CA GLY A 402 -23.65 24.10 13.57
C GLY A 402 -22.65 25.25 13.42
N THR A 403 -22.85 26.31 14.20
CA THR A 403 -21.91 27.43 14.50
C THR A 403 -20.75 27.64 13.51
N GLY A 404 -21.00 28.29 12.38
CA GLY A 404 -19.94 28.71 11.46
C GLY A 404 -20.34 29.97 10.71
N THR A 405 -19.63 31.08 10.95
CA THR A 405 -19.85 32.37 10.30
C THR A 405 -19.45 32.31 8.83
N VAL A 406 -20.21 33.03 8.01
CA VAL A 406 -20.10 33.15 6.55
C VAL A 406 -18.68 33.57 6.13
N GLY A 407 -17.97 32.70 5.39
CA GLY A 407 -16.69 33.02 4.76
C GLY A 407 -16.87 33.94 3.54
N ASN A 408 -15.86 34.77 3.28
CA ASN A 408 -15.83 35.76 2.20
C ASN A 408 -16.30 35.21 0.85
N ALA A 409 -17.15 35.99 0.17
CA ALA A 409 -17.71 35.66 -1.13
C ALA A 409 -16.61 35.51 -2.20
N LEU A 410 -16.54 34.32 -2.81
CA LEU A 410 -15.82 34.10 -4.07
C LEU A 410 -16.58 34.83 -5.18
N THR A 411 -15.89 35.70 -5.92
CA THR A 411 -16.45 36.54 -6.99
C THR A 411 -16.76 35.77 -8.30
N ALA A 412 -16.42 34.48 -8.37
CA ALA A 412 -16.69 33.57 -9.49
C ALA A 412 -17.79 32.54 -9.14
N PRO A 413 -18.53 31.97 -10.12
CA PRO A 413 -19.32 30.76 -9.91
C PRO A 413 -18.48 29.64 -9.29
N THR A 414 -19.02 28.95 -8.29
CA THR A 414 -18.27 27.98 -7.47
C THR A 414 -18.71 26.54 -7.76
N HIS A 415 -18.62 26.11 -9.02
CA HIS A 415 -19.15 24.81 -9.46
C HIS A 415 -18.37 23.63 -8.88
N VAL A 416 -17.04 23.65 -8.97
CA VAL A 416 -16.20 22.58 -8.43
C VAL A 416 -16.22 22.59 -6.90
N LEU A 417 -16.16 23.77 -6.29
CA LEU A 417 -16.25 23.90 -4.84
C LEU A 417 -17.61 23.40 -4.32
N ARG A 418 -18.71 23.66 -5.05
CA ARG A 418 -20.02 23.13 -4.71
C ARG A 418 -20.07 21.62 -4.80
N LEU A 419 -19.56 21.03 -5.88
CA LEU A 419 -19.43 19.58 -6.04
C LEU A 419 -18.65 18.95 -4.86
N GLN A 420 -17.50 19.51 -4.50
CA GLN A 420 -16.68 19.00 -3.38
C GLN A 420 -17.44 19.04 -2.05
N ARG A 421 -18.24 20.10 -1.79
CA ARG A 421 -19.09 20.20 -0.60
C ARG A 421 -20.22 19.18 -0.60
N ASP A 422 -20.87 18.99 -1.75
CA ASP A 422 -21.94 18.02 -1.91
C ASP A 422 -21.43 16.58 -1.72
N LEU A 423 -20.30 16.22 -2.35
CA LEU A 423 -19.66 14.91 -2.17
C LEU A 423 -19.29 14.66 -0.70
N ARG A 424 -18.78 15.69 -0.03
CA ARG A 424 -18.47 15.65 1.41
C ARG A 424 -19.72 15.42 2.26
N GLU A 425 -20.83 16.10 1.97
CA GLU A 425 -22.12 15.87 2.64
C GLU A 425 -22.64 14.45 2.41
N LEU A 426 -22.44 13.91 1.21
CA LEU A 426 -22.77 12.52 0.86
C LEU A 426 -21.83 11.49 1.50
N GLY A 427 -20.75 11.91 2.16
CA GLY A 427 -19.80 11.03 2.84
C GLY A 427 -18.56 10.64 2.03
N PHE A 428 -18.32 11.24 0.86
CA PHE A 428 -17.16 10.97 0.00
C PHE A 428 -16.01 11.94 0.29
N LEU A 429 -15.25 11.67 1.36
CA LEU A 429 -14.22 12.58 1.90
C LEU A 429 -12.82 12.36 1.30
N ILE A 430 -12.75 11.99 0.03
CA ILE A 430 -11.50 11.61 -0.62
C ILE A 430 -10.72 12.86 -1.04
N GLY A 431 -10.18 13.62 -0.08
CA GLY A 431 -9.55 14.89 -0.40
C GLY A 431 -9.44 15.84 0.79
N GLY A 432 -8.59 16.86 0.63
CA GLY A 432 -8.39 17.91 1.63
C GLY A 432 -9.62 18.81 1.74
N THR A 433 -9.42 20.00 2.29
CA THR A 433 -10.46 21.03 2.33
C THR A 433 -10.93 21.37 0.90
N PRO A 434 -12.25 21.48 0.64
CA PRO A 434 -12.77 21.95 -0.63
C PRO A 434 -12.11 23.27 -1.05
N ASP A 435 -11.54 23.30 -2.25
CA ASP A 435 -10.66 24.36 -2.75
C ASP A 435 -11.09 24.90 -4.13
N GLY A 436 -12.13 24.31 -4.73
CA GLY A 436 -12.59 24.69 -6.08
C GLY A 436 -11.70 24.17 -7.21
N ALA A 437 -10.75 23.25 -6.93
CA ALA A 437 -9.93 22.59 -7.93
C ALA A 437 -10.31 21.10 -8.07
N PHE A 438 -10.60 20.68 -9.29
CA PHE A 438 -10.93 19.28 -9.61
C PHE A 438 -9.64 18.48 -9.76
N GLY A 439 -9.02 18.18 -8.62
CA GLY A 439 -7.81 17.38 -8.52
C GLY A 439 -8.07 15.88 -8.46
N LEU A 440 -7.01 15.12 -8.11
CA LEU A 440 -7.04 13.67 -7.99
C LEU A 440 -8.06 13.17 -6.95
N GLY A 441 -8.13 13.84 -5.80
CA GLY A 441 -9.09 13.49 -4.75
C GLY A 441 -10.54 13.66 -5.18
N THR A 442 -10.86 14.77 -5.87
CA THR A 442 -12.21 15.00 -6.42
C THR A 442 -12.57 13.92 -7.45
N ASP A 443 -11.64 13.55 -8.34
CA ASP A 443 -11.83 12.45 -9.31
C ASP A 443 -12.12 11.12 -8.61
N TRP A 444 -11.36 10.78 -7.56
CA TRP A 444 -11.62 9.58 -6.77
C TRP A 444 -12.98 9.62 -6.07
N ALA A 445 -13.35 10.75 -5.46
CA ALA A 445 -14.64 10.91 -4.80
C ALA A 445 -15.80 10.72 -5.78
N VAL A 446 -15.69 11.23 -7.01
CA VAL A 446 -16.69 11.03 -8.06
C VAL A 446 -16.75 9.58 -8.51
N ARG A 447 -15.61 8.91 -8.73
CA ARG A 447 -15.58 7.47 -9.07
C ARG A 447 -16.25 6.63 -7.99
N GLU A 448 -15.91 6.88 -6.74
CA GLU A 448 -16.50 6.17 -5.60
C GLU A 448 -18.00 6.44 -5.48
N PHE A 449 -18.44 7.69 -5.69
CA PHE A 449 -19.87 8.00 -5.78
C PHE A 449 -20.56 7.20 -6.88
N GLN A 450 -20.00 7.17 -8.10
CA GLN A 450 -20.53 6.40 -9.23
C GLN A 450 -20.61 4.90 -8.91
N ILE A 451 -19.59 4.34 -8.26
CA ILE A 451 -19.56 2.94 -7.82
C ILE A 451 -20.70 2.65 -6.85
N TYR A 452 -20.83 3.41 -5.76
CA TYR A 452 -21.89 3.14 -4.77
C TYR A 452 -23.28 3.49 -5.30
N SER A 453 -23.38 4.39 -6.28
CA SER A 453 -24.63 4.69 -6.97
C SER A 453 -25.10 3.55 -7.90
N LYS A 454 -24.22 2.61 -8.27
CA LYS A 454 -24.59 1.38 -8.99
C LYS A 454 -25.19 0.30 -8.10
N MET A 455 -25.05 0.39 -6.77
CA MET A 455 -25.46 -0.67 -5.86
C MET A 455 -26.97 -0.65 -5.60
N GLU A 456 -27.52 -1.84 -5.32
CA GLU A 456 -28.95 -2.02 -5.07
C GLU A 456 -29.41 -1.31 -3.79
N ASN A 457 -28.55 -1.23 -2.77
CA ASN A 457 -28.86 -0.55 -1.52
C ASN A 457 -27.83 0.54 -1.18
N VAL A 458 -28.32 1.57 -0.50
CA VAL A 458 -27.54 2.72 -0.02
C VAL A 458 -27.85 2.98 1.46
N ALA A 459 -27.07 3.86 2.10
CA ALA A 459 -27.38 4.31 3.45
C ALA A 459 -28.25 5.57 3.40
N GLN A 460 -29.23 5.68 4.29
CA GLN A 460 -30.01 6.89 4.53
C GLN A 460 -29.78 7.39 5.95
N GLU A 461 -29.51 8.69 6.09
CA GLU A 461 -29.31 9.34 7.40
C GLU A 461 -30.63 9.86 7.98
N ASP A 462 -30.95 9.39 9.19
CA ASP A 462 -31.96 10.00 10.05
C ASP A 462 -31.35 11.13 10.87
N THR A 463 -31.56 12.37 10.41
CA THR A 463 -31.06 13.56 11.11
C THR A 463 -31.86 13.91 12.37
N ALA A 464 -33.00 13.26 12.62
CA ALA A 464 -33.73 13.41 13.87
C ALA A 464 -33.09 12.56 14.99
N ASN A 465 -32.35 11.51 14.62
CA ASN A 465 -31.53 10.75 15.56
C ASN A 465 -30.32 11.59 16.00
N THR A 466 -30.27 11.92 17.29
CA THR A 466 -29.20 12.74 17.88
C THR A 466 -27.99 11.93 18.35
N SER A 467 -27.88 10.64 18.00
CA SER A 467 -26.73 9.82 18.36
C SER A 467 -25.44 10.46 17.84
N THR A 468 -24.44 10.54 18.73
CA THR A 468 -23.08 10.98 18.38
C THR A 468 -22.36 9.93 17.54
N ASN A 469 -22.81 8.67 17.54
CA ASN A 469 -22.30 7.62 16.69
C ASN A 469 -22.95 7.70 15.30
N TYR A 470 -22.18 8.10 14.29
CA TYR A 470 -22.69 8.32 12.94
C TYR A 470 -23.45 7.10 12.36
N VAL A 471 -22.92 5.88 12.54
CA VAL A 471 -23.53 4.65 12.02
C VAL A 471 -24.93 4.38 12.62
N GLU A 472 -25.19 4.79 13.86
CA GLU A 472 -26.52 4.60 14.47
C GLU A 472 -27.59 5.51 13.86
N ARG A 473 -27.18 6.56 13.16
CA ARG A 473 -28.09 7.42 12.39
C ARG A 473 -28.35 6.90 10.99
N LEU A 474 -27.66 5.84 10.55
CA LEU A 474 -27.78 5.30 9.21
C LEU A 474 -28.65 4.05 9.20
N SER A 475 -29.49 3.94 8.16
CA SER A 475 -30.26 2.75 7.84
C SER A 475 -30.06 2.36 6.39
N GLN A 476 -30.21 1.07 6.07
CA GLN A 476 -30.20 0.59 4.69
C GLN A 476 -31.52 0.97 4.01
N VAL A 477 -31.44 1.46 2.76
CA VAL A 477 -32.60 1.69 1.90
C VAL A 477 -32.29 1.24 0.47
N ALA A 478 -33.31 0.80 -0.25
CA ALA A 478 -33.20 0.46 -1.66
C ALA A 478 -32.87 1.71 -2.50
N ASN A 479 -31.90 1.57 -3.40
CA ASN A 479 -31.51 2.58 -4.37
C ASN A 479 -32.51 2.63 -5.52
N THR A 480 -33.50 3.53 -5.43
CA THR A 480 -34.52 3.70 -6.47
C THR A 480 -34.01 4.39 -7.75
N GLN A 481 -32.76 4.84 -7.78
CA GLN A 481 -32.13 5.47 -8.95
C GLN A 481 -30.72 4.93 -9.18
N VAL A 482 -30.63 3.65 -9.53
CA VAL A 482 -29.35 3.01 -9.84
C VAL A 482 -28.63 3.73 -10.99
N TYR A 483 -27.37 4.09 -10.79
CA TYR A 483 -26.51 4.66 -11.81
C TYR A 483 -26.14 3.58 -12.83
N GLN A 484 -26.35 3.85 -14.13
CA GLN A 484 -26.08 2.89 -15.20
C GLN A 484 -24.83 3.24 -16.02
N GLY A 485 -24.32 4.47 -15.88
CA GLY A 485 -23.16 4.97 -16.62
C GLY A 485 -21.83 4.36 -16.20
N ALA A 486 -20.75 4.83 -16.82
CA ALA A 486 -19.39 4.39 -16.53
C ALA A 486 -18.85 4.98 -15.21
N VAL A 487 -17.92 4.25 -14.57
CA VAL A 487 -17.14 4.74 -13.41
C VAL A 487 -15.98 5.60 -13.94
N SER A 488 -16.32 6.78 -14.45
CA SER A 488 -15.43 7.65 -15.22
C SER A 488 -14.67 8.69 -14.39
N GLY A 489 -15.17 9.04 -13.20
CA GLY A 489 -14.69 10.20 -12.44
C GLY A 489 -15.13 11.55 -13.00
N ILE A 490 -15.98 11.53 -14.04
CA ILE A 490 -16.54 12.73 -14.69
C ILE A 490 -17.96 12.98 -14.16
N VAL A 491 -18.29 14.25 -13.90
CA VAL A 491 -19.63 14.66 -13.48
C VAL A 491 -20.42 15.12 -14.69
N ASN A 492 -20.95 14.14 -15.42
CA ASN A 492 -21.93 14.35 -16.48
C ASN A 492 -23.35 14.51 -15.90
N ASP A 493 -24.34 14.75 -16.78
CA ASP A 493 -25.73 14.98 -16.37
C ASP A 493 -26.32 13.85 -15.54
N ASP A 494 -26.00 12.59 -15.84
CA ASP A 494 -26.52 11.44 -15.08
C ASP A 494 -25.89 11.41 -13.68
N THR A 495 -24.58 11.64 -13.57
CA THR A 495 -23.87 11.73 -12.27
C THR A 495 -24.43 12.88 -11.42
N GLU A 496 -24.64 14.07 -12.00
CA GLU A 496 -25.24 15.21 -11.29
C GLU A 496 -26.66 14.88 -10.79
N GLN A 497 -27.49 14.29 -11.64
CA GLN A 497 -28.86 13.90 -11.27
C GLN A 497 -28.86 12.96 -10.07
N ARG A 498 -27.93 11.98 -10.03
CA ARG A 498 -27.78 11.09 -8.87
C ARG A 498 -27.34 11.83 -7.62
N ILE A 499 -26.34 12.72 -7.72
CA ILE A 499 -25.90 13.53 -6.55
C ILE A 499 -27.07 14.32 -5.98
N ARG A 500 -27.85 14.99 -6.83
CA ARG A 500 -29.03 15.76 -6.42
C ARG A 500 -30.09 14.89 -5.75
N HIS A 501 -30.35 13.71 -6.31
CA HIS A 501 -31.30 12.77 -5.75
C HIS A 501 -30.86 12.28 -4.37
N TRP A 502 -29.59 11.92 -4.21
CA TRP A 502 -29.03 11.46 -2.94
C TRP A 502 -29.09 12.54 -1.86
N LEU A 503 -28.72 13.78 -2.20
CA LEU A 503 -28.83 14.91 -1.26
C LEU A 503 -30.26 15.15 -0.81
N THR A 504 -31.22 15.12 -1.75
CA THR A 504 -32.65 15.33 -1.47
C THR A 504 -33.20 14.26 -0.53
N ASN A 505 -32.82 13.00 -0.74
CA ASN A 505 -33.29 11.86 0.06
C ASN A 505 -32.43 11.55 1.28
N ARG A 506 -31.40 12.38 1.55
CA ARG A 506 -30.41 12.20 2.63
C ARG A 506 -29.71 10.84 2.56
N TRP A 507 -29.47 10.37 1.36
CA TRP A 507 -28.63 9.20 1.14
C TRP A 507 -27.17 9.57 1.35
N ARG A 508 -26.38 8.58 1.76
CA ARG A 508 -24.97 8.69 2.13
C ARG A 508 -24.20 7.52 1.54
N CYS A 509 -22.88 7.64 1.51
CA CYS A 509 -21.98 6.52 1.25
C CYS A 509 -22.40 5.32 2.13
N PRO A 510 -22.73 4.16 1.53
CA PRO A 510 -23.22 2.99 2.26
C PRO A 510 -22.13 2.16 2.92
N VAL A 511 -20.85 2.51 2.73
CA VAL A 511 -19.73 1.82 3.36
C VAL A 511 -19.00 2.83 4.23
N ILE A 512 -19.03 2.60 5.55
CA ILE A 512 -18.39 3.46 6.52
C ILE A 512 -17.16 2.73 7.08
N VAL A 513 -15.97 3.18 6.68
CA VAL A 513 -14.69 2.74 7.27
C VAL A 513 -14.39 3.57 8.51
N ARG A 514 -14.01 2.93 9.61
CA ARG A 514 -13.85 3.55 10.94
C ARG A 514 -12.60 3.03 11.62
N ALA A 515 -11.78 3.91 12.17
CA ALA A 515 -10.81 3.55 13.19
C ALA A 515 -11.52 3.48 14.55
N MET A 516 -11.37 2.36 15.25
CA MET A 516 -11.98 2.11 16.55
C MET A 516 -10.89 1.80 17.58
N ASN A 517 -11.04 2.33 18.78
CA ASN A 517 -10.30 1.82 19.94
C ASN A 517 -10.72 0.36 20.20
N VAL A 518 -9.79 -0.43 20.73
CA VAL A 518 -10.00 -1.85 20.99
C VAL A 518 -9.68 -2.17 22.44
N ALA A 519 -10.59 -2.88 23.12
CA ALA A 519 -10.37 -3.44 24.44
C ALA A 519 -10.75 -4.93 24.42
N ASN A 520 -9.89 -5.78 24.99
CA ASN A 520 -10.09 -7.25 25.01
C ASN A 520 -10.39 -7.85 23.62
N GLY A 521 -9.79 -7.29 22.57
CA GLY A 521 -9.98 -7.74 21.18
C GLY A 521 -11.22 -7.18 20.47
N ASN A 522 -12.14 -6.51 21.18
CA ASN A 522 -13.40 -6.00 20.66
C ASN A 522 -13.36 -4.48 20.42
N PRO A 523 -14.05 -3.96 19.39
CA PRO A 523 -14.18 -2.51 19.18
C PRO A 523 -14.98 -1.86 20.32
N THR A 524 -14.56 -0.68 20.78
CA THR A 524 -15.24 0.06 21.84
C THR A 524 -15.74 1.41 21.37
N THR A 525 -14.88 2.44 21.34
CA THR A 525 -15.23 3.79 20.92
C THR A 525 -14.64 4.10 19.55
N VAL A 526 -15.33 4.96 18.81
CA VAL A 526 -14.82 5.53 17.57
C VAL A 526 -13.60 6.40 17.87
N PHE A 527 -12.49 6.11 17.18
CA PHE A 527 -11.30 6.96 17.16
C PHE A 527 -11.42 7.99 16.03
N GLN A 528 -11.78 7.54 14.83
CA GLN A 528 -12.00 8.39 13.66
C GLN A 528 -12.93 7.69 12.67
N ASP A 529 -13.82 8.47 12.06
CA ASP A 529 -14.82 7.96 11.12
C ASP A 529 -14.56 8.36 9.68
N ASN A 530 -15.16 7.56 8.80
CA ASN A 530 -15.25 7.80 7.37
C ASN A 530 -13.87 7.94 6.71
N LEU A 531 -13.01 6.95 6.96
CA LEU A 531 -11.65 6.89 6.43
C LEU A 531 -11.65 6.49 4.96
N TRP A 532 -10.90 7.22 4.13
CA TRP A 532 -10.80 6.95 2.70
C TRP A 532 -9.37 6.61 2.29
N ARG A 533 -8.43 7.53 2.47
CA ARG A 533 -7.03 7.32 2.10
C ARG A 533 -6.34 6.40 3.08
N HIS A 534 -5.32 5.70 2.58
CA HIS A 534 -4.50 4.80 3.39
C HIS A 534 -3.87 5.47 4.62
N ASP A 535 -3.62 6.78 4.53
CA ASP A 535 -2.97 7.63 5.52
C ASP A 535 -3.93 8.56 6.30
N ASP A 536 -5.25 8.49 6.06
CA ASP A 536 -6.23 9.31 6.78
C ASP A 536 -6.21 9.06 8.31
N CYS A 537 -5.74 7.88 8.73
CA CYS A 537 -5.52 7.52 10.13
C CYS A 537 -4.12 6.91 10.28
N ALA A 538 -3.08 7.74 10.29
CA ALA A 538 -1.69 7.33 10.47
C ALA A 538 -1.36 6.99 11.94
N ASN A 539 -2.16 6.12 12.56
CA ASN A 539 -2.01 5.69 13.95
C ASN A 539 -2.12 4.17 14.07
N THR A 540 -1.12 3.55 14.71
CA THR A 540 -1.01 2.08 14.82
C THR A 540 -1.85 1.48 15.95
N ALA A 541 -2.37 2.31 16.87
CA ALA A 541 -3.13 1.86 18.04
C ALA A 541 -4.60 1.45 17.73
N PRO A 542 -5.42 2.24 17.01
CA PRO A 542 -6.78 1.85 16.68
C PRO A 542 -6.79 0.75 15.61
N ARG A 543 -7.87 -0.04 15.61
CA ARG A 543 -8.12 -1.04 14.57
C ARG A 543 -9.20 -0.53 13.62
N ILE A 544 -9.07 -0.87 12.35
CA ILE A 544 -9.96 -0.44 11.28
C ILE A 544 -11.09 -1.44 11.10
N TYR A 545 -12.32 -0.93 11.07
CA TYR A 545 -13.55 -1.68 10.85
C TYR A 545 -14.39 -1.05 9.74
N VAL A 546 -15.28 -1.84 9.16
CA VAL A 546 -16.28 -1.39 8.18
C VAL A 546 -17.67 -1.76 8.63
N ARG A 547 -18.58 -0.80 8.50
CA ARG A 547 -20.01 -1.05 8.41
C ARG A 547 -20.44 -0.95 6.95
N ASP A 548 -21.01 -2.01 6.40
CA ASP A 548 -21.47 -2.07 5.02
C ASP A 548 -23.00 -2.23 4.95
N PHE A 549 -23.68 -1.24 4.37
CA PHE A 549 -25.13 -1.19 4.15
C PHE A 549 -25.54 -1.62 2.73
N THR A 550 -24.61 -2.03 1.88
CA THR A 550 -24.89 -2.27 0.45
C THR A 550 -25.59 -3.60 0.19
N GLY A 551 -25.33 -4.61 1.02
CA GLY A 551 -25.76 -5.99 0.75
C GLY A 551 -25.06 -6.63 -0.45
N TYR A 552 -23.97 -6.04 -0.97
CA TYR A 552 -23.32 -6.49 -2.21
C TYR A 552 -22.69 -7.88 -2.08
N TYR A 553 -22.08 -8.17 -0.93
CA TYR A 553 -21.38 -9.44 -0.71
C TYR A 553 -22.28 -10.47 -0.01
N THR A 554 -22.36 -11.67 -0.58
CA THR A 554 -23.01 -12.82 0.09
C THR A 554 -22.14 -13.29 1.26
N LEU A 555 -22.63 -13.13 2.48
CA LEU A 555 -21.89 -13.50 3.68
C LEU A 555 -21.99 -15.01 3.99
N PRO A 556 -20.91 -15.63 4.50
CA PRO A 556 -20.98 -17.01 4.95
C PRO A 556 -21.89 -17.15 6.19
N THR A 557 -22.50 -18.32 6.34
CA THR A 557 -23.39 -18.66 7.46
C THR A 557 -22.79 -18.27 8.81
N GLY A 558 -23.60 -17.62 9.66
CA GLY A 558 -23.20 -17.20 11.01
C GLY A 558 -22.60 -15.80 11.09
N ARG A 559 -22.50 -15.06 9.98
CA ARG A 559 -22.19 -13.62 9.99
C ARG A 559 -23.44 -12.79 9.79
N ASN A 560 -23.60 -11.74 10.59
CA ASN A 560 -24.70 -10.79 10.45
C ASN A 560 -24.27 -9.63 9.53
N GLU A 561 -25.18 -9.18 8.66
CA GLU A 561 -24.96 -8.04 7.79
C GLU A 561 -24.73 -6.74 8.56
N ASP A 562 -25.30 -6.64 9.76
CA ASP A 562 -25.23 -5.46 10.62
C ASP A 562 -23.93 -5.31 11.42
N ASP A 563 -23.12 -6.37 11.48
CA ASP A 563 -21.90 -6.39 12.28
C ASP A 563 -20.80 -5.49 11.69
N LEU A 564 -20.01 -4.90 12.59
CA LEU A 564 -18.73 -4.29 12.22
C LEU A 564 -17.76 -5.38 11.76
N ARG A 565 -17.25 -5.24 10.54
CA ARG A 565 -16.29 -6.17 9.94
C ARG A 565 -14.89 -5.61 10.10
N VAL A 566 -13.99 -6.38 10.71
CA VAL A 566 -12.59 -5.98 10.85
C VAL A 566 -11.87 -5.99 9.49
N LEU A 567 -11.12 -4.93 9.22
CA LEU A 567 -10.29 -4.79 8.03
C LEU A 567 -8.83 -5.05 8.33
N GLY A 568 -8.29 -4.34 9.33
CA GLY A 568 -6.85 -4.29 9.53
C GLY A 568 -6.44 -3.28 10.60
N THR A 569 -5.16 -2.94 10.60
CA THR A 569 -4.58 -1.85 11.40
C THR A 569 -3.69 -1.02 10.48
N TYR A 570 -3.43 0.24 10.82
CA TYR A 570 -2.41 1.02 10.13
C TYR A 570 -1.01 0.60 10.59
N THR A 571 -0.07 0.50 9.66
CA THR A 571 1.34 0.23 9.94
C THR A 571 2.22 1.28 9.26
N THR A 572 3.24 1.72 10.00
CA THR A 572 4.31 2.59 9.50
C THR A 572 5.45 1.76 8.92
N TYR A 573 6.04 2.20 7.82
CA TYR A 573 7.21 1.56 7.22
C TYR A 573 8.12 2.63 6.59
N PRO A 574 9.33 2.84 7.11
CA PRO A 574 10.15 4.05 6.87
C PRO A 574 9.42 5.30 6.32
N SER A 575 9.43 5.51 5.00
CA SER A 575 8.81 6.65 4.31
C SER A 575 7.36 6.41 3.83
N TYR A 576 6.78 5.29 4.20
CA TYR A 576 5.48 4.77 3.78
C TYR A 576 4.61 4.42 4.99
N GLY A 577 3.33 4.17 4.73
CA GLY A 577 2.44 3.53 5.67
C GLY A 577 1.14 3.15 4.99
N GLY A 578 0.24 2.50 5.73
CA GLY A 578 -1.07 2.12 5.24
C GLY A 578 -1.64 0.88 5.94
N PRO A 579 -2.76 0.34 5.43
CA PRO A 579 -3.42 -0.78 6.04
C PRO A 579 -2.67 -2.11 5.87
N VAL A 580 -2.77 -2.93 6.92
CA VAL A 580 -2.34 -4.33 6.92
C VAL A 580 -3.34 -5.21 7.67
N SER A 581 -3.54 -6.42 7.16
CA SER A 581 -4.40 -7.44 7.78
C SER A 581 -3.57 -8.65 8.18
N MET A 582 -3.78 -9.14 9.40
CA MET A 582 -3.00 -10.24 9.96
C MET A 582 -3.92 -11.18 10.74
N PRO A 583 -3.79 -12.51 10.58
CA PRO A 583 -4.42 -13.47 11.46
C PRO A 583 -3.78 -13.42 12.86
N THR A 584 -4.52 -13.70 13.93
CA THR A 584 -5.96 -14.00 13.97
C THR A 584 -6.84 -12.76 14.11
N ARG A 585 -6.24 -11.57 14.11
CA ARG A 585 -6.89 -10.32 14.51
C ARG A 585 -7.86 -9.79 13.45
N HIS A 586 -7.52 -9.96 12.18
CA HIS A 586 -8.19 -9.28 11.06
C HIS A 586 -8.82 -10.25 10.05
N THR A 587 -8.33 -11.49 9.99
CA THR A 587 -8.76 -12.46 8.97
C THR A 587 -9.97 -13.27 9.41
N TRP A 588 -10.71 -13.82 8.45
CA TRP A 588 -11.80 -14.74 8.72
C TRP A 588 -11.29 -16.19 8.76
N ALA A 589 -11.80 -17.02 9.67
CA ALA A 589 -11.46 -18.44 9.65
C ALA A 589 -11.84 -19.11 8.31
N THR A 590 -12.94 -18.65 7.70
CA THR A 590 -13.44 -19.13 6.39
C THR A 590 -12.61 -18.67 5.21
N SER A 591 -11.73 -17.67 5.34
CA SER A 591 -10.84 -17.20 4.26
C SER A 591 -9.47 -17.88 4.30
N GLU A 592 -9.27 -18.87 5.18
CA GLU A 592 -8.06 -19.67 5.13
C GLU A 592 -7.96 -20.43 3.78
N LEU A 593 -6.74 -20.59 3.28
CA LEU A 593 -6.42 -21.36 2.08
C LEU A 593 -6.58 -22.88 2.32
N LEU A 594 -7.78 -23.30 2.71
CA LEU A 594 -8.16 -24.69 2.92
C LEU A 594 -8.30 -25.43 1.58
N PRO A 595 -8.18 -26.77 1.56
CA PRO A 595 -8.51 -27.61 0.41
C PRO A 595 -9.86 -27.25 -0.25
N SER A 596 -10.86 -27.00 0.57
CA SER A 596 -12.22 -26.66 0.16
C SER A 596 -12.33 -25.31 -0.51
N ASN A 597 -11.45 -24.35 -0.21
CA ASN A 597 -11.54 -22.97 -0.69
C ASN A 597 -10.52 -22.70 -1.82
N LEU A 598 -9.35 -23.31 -1.75
CA LEU A 598 -8.31 -23.16 -2.77
C LEU A 598 -8.48 -24.16 -3.93
N VAL A 599 -8.60 -25.47 -3.64
CA VAL A 599 -8.53 -26.52 -4.68
C VAL A 599 -9.91 -26.98 -5.19
N GLY A 600 -10.94 -26.91 -4.35
CA GLY A 600 -12.30 -27.33 -4.72
C GLY A 600 -12.68 -28.72 -4.26
N VAL A 601 -11.97 -29.23 -3.25
CA VAL A 601 -12.23 -30.56 -2.68
C VAL A 601 -12.46 -30.46 -1.18
N ALA A 602 -13.33 -31.32 -0.63
CA ALA A 602 -13.84 -31.17 0.73
C ALA A 602 -12.76 -31.05 1.82
N ASN A 603 -11.67 -31.82 1.73
CA ASN A 603 -10.57 -31.79 2.68
C ASN A 603 -9.28 -32.35 2.07
N TYR A 604 -8.19 -32.34 2.82
CA TYR A 604 -6.87 -32.79 2.37
C TYR A 604 -6.85 -34.26 1.90
N ASN A 605 -7.63 -35.14 2.54
CA ASN A 605 -7.68 -36.55 2.19
C ASN A 605 -8.49 -36.83 0.92
N SER A 606 -9.34 -35.89 0.49
CA SER A 606 -10.08 -35.97 -0.77
C SER A 606 -9.25 -35.61 -2.01
N MET A 607 -8.06 -35.04 -1.83
CA MET A 607 -7.17 -34.66 -2.93
C MET A 607 -6.49 -35.87 -3.59
N THR A 608 -6.28 -35.80 -4.91
CA THR A 608 -5.39 -36.72 -5.63
C THR A 608 -3.96 -36.63 -5.10
N ALA A 609 -3.09 -37.58 -5.50
CA ALA A 609 -1.68 -37.52 -5.13
C ALA A 609 -0.98 -36.25 -5.66
N SER A 610 -1.30 -35.83 -6.90
CA SER A 610 -0.74 -34.61 -7.50
C SER A 610 -1.21 -33.35 -6.78
N GLN A 611 -2.51 -33.29 -6.48
CA GLN A 611 -3.11 -32.18 -5.73
C GLN A 611 -2.50 -32.06 -4.33
N ARG A 612 -2.35 -33.16 -3.59
CA ARG A 612 -1.72 -33.12 -2.26
C ARG A 612 -0.29 -32.60 -2.30
N SER A 613 0.51 -33.09 -3.25
CA SER A 613 1.91 -32.70 -3.36
C SER A 613 2.04 -31.21 -3.72
N THR A 614 1.26 -30.75 -4.69
CA THR A 614 1.26 -29.34 -5.13
C THR A 614 0.66 -28.41 -4.07
N TYR A 615 -0.41 -28.83 -3.40
CA TYR A 615 -1.05 -28.06 -2.34
C TYR A 615 -0.09 -27.82 -1.17
N LYS A 616 0.69 -28.83 -0.74
CA LYS A 616 1.69 -28.64 0.31
C LYS A 616 2.72 -27.58 -0.06
N VAL A 617 3.23 -27.59 -1.29
CA VAL A 617 4.19 -26.60 -1.79
C VAL A 617 3.61 -25.19 -1.81
N VAL A 618 2.41 -25.02 -2.37
CA VAL A 618 1.73 -23.71 -2.43
C VAL A 618 1.35 -23.23 -1.03
N ARG A 619 0.82 -24.10 -0.17
CA ARG A 619 0.44 -23.78 1.21
C ARG A 619 1.63 -23.35 2.04
N ALA A 620 2.76 -24.05 1.93
CA ALA A 620 3.98 -23.70 2.65
C ALA A 620 4.49 -22.29 2.29
N ALA A 621 4.49 -21.94 0.99
CA ALA A 621 4.84 -20.59 0.55
C ALA A 621 3.80 -19.55 1.02
N ALA A 622 2.51 -19.84 0.88
CA ALA A 622 1.42 -18.95 1.27
C ALA A 622 1.45 -18.59 2.77
N GLU A 623 1.85 -19.51 3.66
CA GLU A 623 2.02 -19.19 5.08
C GLU A 623 3.10 -18.13 5.36
N GLN A 624 4.06 -17.94 4.44
CA GLN A 624 5.04 -16.85 4.50
C GLN A 624 4.59 -15.60 3.75
N GLU A 625 3.84 -15.77 2.66
CA GLU A 625 3.38 -14.66 1.82
C GLU A 625 2.16 -13.96 2.39
N ASN A 626 1.02 -14.62 2.43
CA ASN A 626 -0.26 -14.05 2.88
C ASN A 626 -0.74 -14.73 4.16
N LEU A 627 0.20 -15.26 4.95
CA LEU A 627 -0.08 -15.80 6.27
C LEU A 627 -1.09 -16.97 6.25
N GLY A 628 -1.31 -17.59 5.09
CA GLY A 628 -2.27 -18.68 4.89
C GLY A 628 -3.74 -18.26 4.69
N TYR A 629 -4.04 -16.98 4.45
CA TYR A 629 -5.40 -16.46 4.27
C TYR A 629 -5.58 -15.60 3.02
N PHE A 630 -6.72 -15.75 2.33
CA PHE A 630 -7.07 -14.96 1.14
C PHE A 630 -7.25 -13.46 1.45
N ASP A 631 -7.62 -13.16 2.69
CA ASP A 631 -8.00 -11.82 3.16
C ASP A 631 -6.90 -11.17 4.04
N SER A 632 -5.68 -11.69 3.93
CA SER A 632 -4.45 -11.14 4.49
C SER A 632 -3.68 -10.39 3.40
N LEU A 633 -3.89 -9.08 3.35
CA LEU A 633 -3.33 -8.13 2.40
C LEU A 633 -2.32 -7.18 3.08
N ASN A 634 -1.43 -6.61 2.28
CA ASN A 634 -0.56 -5.49 2.66
C ASN A 634 -0.78 -4.31 1.71
N ALA A 635 -0.81 -3.10 2.25
CA ALA A 635 -0.81 -1.84 1.49
C ALA A 635 -0.07 -0.73 2.25
N TYR A 636 1.00 -1.09 2.96
CA TYR A 636 1.70 -0.18 3.88
C TYR A 636 3.12 0.19 3.45
N ASP A 637 3.71 -0.51 2.48
CA ASP A 637 5.06 -0.29 2.00
C ASP A 637 5.06 0.40 0.62
N ASN A 638 6.12 0.19 -0.16
CA ASN A 638 6.30 0.76 -1.48
C ASN A 638 5.54 0.01 -2.59
N ALA A 639 4.81 -1.06 -2.25
CA ALA A 639 3.78 -1.63 -3.12
C ALA A 639 2.44 -0.91 -2.87
N PHE A 640 1.60 -0.81 -3.92
CA PHE A 640 0.26 -0.26 -3.73
C PHE A 640 -0.59 -1.21 -2.88
N ILE A 641 -0.87 -2.40 -3.39
CA ILE A 641 -1.50 -3.46 -2.63
C ILE A 641 -0.96 -4.80 -3.06
N SER A 642 -0.91 -5.75 -2.13
CA SER A 642 -0.49 -7.11 -2.39
C SER A 642 -1.31 -8.15 -1.67
N LEU A 643 -1.55 -9.27 -2.35
CA LEU A 643 -2.44 -10.33 -1.87
C LEU A 643 -2.15 -11.70 -2.50
N GLY A 644 -2.84 -12.72 -1.97
CA GLY A 644 -2.84 -14.07 -2.53
C GLY A 644 -1.63 -14.92 -2.13
N PRO A 645 -1.62 -16.21 -2.50
CA PRO A 645 -0.64 -17.21 -2.04
C PRO A 645 0.81 -16.89 -2.42
N CYS A 646 1.03 -15.99 -3.38
CA CYS A 646 2.35 -15.55 -3.83
C CYS A 646 2.61 -14.06 -3.59
N HIS A 647 1.81 -13.39 -2.75
CA HIS A 647 1.92 -11.96 -2.43
C HIS A 647 2.00 -11.03 -3.66
N TRP A 648 1.16 -11.30 -4.66
CA TRP A 648 1.19 -10.56 -5.92
C TRP A 648 0.87 -9.08 -5.70
N THR A 649 1.74 -8.20 -6.19
CA THR A 649 1.61 -6.74 -6.04
C THR A 649 0.85 -6.14 -7.23
N LEU A 650 0.06 -5.09 -7.01
CA LEU A 650 -0.57 -4.32 -8.11
C LEU A 650 0.45 -3.46 -8.88
N GLY A 651 1.46 -2.97 -8.16
CA GLY A 651 2.60 -2.23 -8.68
C GLY A 651 3.53 -1.86 -7.53
N ILE A 652 4.79 -1.60 -7.85
CA ILE A 652 5.83 -1.26 -6.84
C ILE A 652 6.58 -0.01 -7.30
N LEU A 653 6.65 1.01 -6.44
CA LEU A 653 7.53 2.16 -6.63
C LEU A 653 8.88 1.86 -5.98
N PHE A 654 9.91 1.60 -6.78
CA PHE A 654 11.25 1.41 -6.24
C PHE A 654 11.90 2.75 -5.93
N ALA A 655 12.71 2.80 -4.85
CA ALA A 655 13.46 3.99 -4.49
C ALA A 655 14.30 4.48 -5.68
N GLY A 656 14.20 5.78 -5.99
CA GLY A 656 14.90 6.41 -7.12
C GLY A 656 14.25 6.18 -8.50
N SER A 657 13.12 5.47 -8.59
CA SER A 657 12.36 5.33 -9.84
C SER A 657 11.35 6.46 -10.00
N ALA A 658 11.22 6.98 -11.22
CA ALA A 658 10.22 8.00 -11.54
C ALA A 658 8.80 7.41 -11.68
N GLU A 659 8.72 6.18 -12.18
CA GLU A 659 7.47 5.47 -12.45
C GLU A 659 7.43 4.15 -11.65
N PRO A 660 6.25 3.71 -11.19
CA PRO A 660 6.12 2.41 -10.56
C PRO A 660 6.24 1.28 -11.60
N SER A 661 6.75 0.14 -11.14
CA SER A 661 6.79 -1.09 -11.95
C SER A 661 5.43 -1.79 -12.02
N GLU A 662 5.19 -2.45 -13.15
CA GLU A 662 4.06 -3.35 -13.35
C GLU A 662 4.03 -4.53 -12.37
N GLY A 663 2.83 -4.86 -11.91
CA GLY A 663 2.60 -5.79 -10.81
C GLY A 663 2.07 -7.16 -11.25
N GLU A 664 2.41 -8.21 -10.48
CA GLU A 664 1.90 -9.57 -10.73
C GLU A 664 0.41 -9.75 -10.40
N LEU A 665 -0.17 -8.87 -9.59
CA LEU A 665 -1.60 -8.91 -9.30
C LEU A 665 -2.39 -8.61 -10.57
N CYS A 666 -1.89 -7.73 -11.44
CA CYS A 666 -2.46 -7.48 -12.75
C CYS A 666 -2.43 -8.74 -13.62
N GLY A 667 -1.33 -9.51 -13.61
CA GLY A 667 -1.27 -10.80 -14.31
C GLY A 667 -2.32 -11.79 -13.83
N PHE A 668 -2.50 -11.91 -12.51
CA PHE A 668 -3.57 -12.72 -11.91
C PHE A 668 -4.97 -12.22 -12.29
N LEU A 669 -5.21 -10.91 -12.22
CA LEU A 669 -6.52 -10.33 -12.52
C LEU A 669 -6.89 -10.46 -14.00
N ALA A 670 -5.92 -10.35 -14.92
CA ALA A 670 -6.13 -10.65 -16.32
C ALA A 670 -6.46 -12.15 -16.54
N TYR A 671 -5.78 -13.05 -15.83
CA TYR A 671 -6.11 -14.48 -15.85
C TYR A 671 -7.51 -14.76 -15.29
N LEU A 672 -7.90 -14.10 -14.18
CA LEU A 672 -9.24 -14.26 -13.60
C LEU A 672 -10.31 -13.83 -14.59
N ARG A 673 -10.12 -12.69 -15.29
CA ARG A 673 -11.04 -12.22 -16.33
C ARG A 673 -11.23 -13.27 -17.44
N SER A 674 -10.15 -13.84 -17.92
CA SER A 674 -10.18 -14.90 -18.95
C SER A 674 -10.82 -16.21 -18.45
N SER A 675 -10.42 -16.67 -17.27
CA SER A 675 -10.81 -18.00 -16.76
C SER A 675 -12.16 -18.03 -16.04
N ASN A 676 -12.61 -16.91 -15.49
CA ASN A 676 -13.88 -16.76 -14.78
C ASN A 676 -14.35 -15.30 -14.80
N GLN A 677 -14.89 -14.88 -15.95
CA GLN A 677 -15.40 -13.53 -16.19
C GLN A 677 -16.40 -13.06 -15.12
N ALA A 678 -17.33 -13.91 -14.69
CA ALA A 678 -18.34 -13.54 -13.68
C ALA A 678 -17.70 -13.18 -12.32
N ALA A 679 -16.71 -13.96 -11.87
CA ALA A 679 -15.99 -13.65 -10.65
C ALA A 679 -15.09 -12.41 -10.80
N PHE A 680 -14.54 -12.15 -11.99
CA PHE A 680 -13.82 -10.92 -12.27
C PHE A 680 -14.74 -9.70 -12.22
N GLU A 681 -15.94 -9.80 -12.81
CA GLU A 681 -16.94 -8.74 -12.80
C GLU A 681 -17.36 -8.39 -11.38
N GLU A 682 -17.69 -9.41 -10.58
CA GLU A 682 -18.11 -9.25 -9.18
C GLU A 682 -16.99 -8.70 -8.28
N ALA A 683 -15.75 -9.19 -8.46
CA ALA A 683 -14.64 -8.81 -7.60
C ALA A 683 -14.00 -7.46 -7.95
N ILE A 684 -13.99 -7.10 -9.24
CA ILE A 684 -13.08 -6.08 -9.79
C ILE A 684 -13.78 -5.14 -10.78
N GLU A 685 -14.37 -5.67 -11.85
CA GLU A 685 -14.85 -4.85 -12.98
C GLU A 685 -16.01 -3.93 -12.60
N PHE A 686 -16.92 -4.43 -11.75
CA PHE A 686 -18.06 -3.65 -11.23
C PHE A 686 -17.60 -2.34 -10.58
N PHE A 687 -16.41 -2.34 -9.97
CA PHE A 687 -15.81 -1.19 -9.29
C PHE A 687 -15.01 -0.27 -10.22
N GLY A 688 -15.06 -0.46 -11.54
CA GLY A 688 -14.41 0.41 -12.52
C GLY A 688 -12.92 0.16 -12.71
N LEU A 689 -12.43 -1.05 -12.37
CA LEU A 689 -11.05 -1.48 -12.60
C LEU A 689 -11.00 -2.59 -13.66
N ARG A 690 -10.07 -2.48 -14.62
CA ARG A 690 -9.59 -3.58 -15.47
C ARG A 690 -8.08 -3.64 -15.43
N ILE A 691 -7.54 -4.68 -16.06
CA ILE A 691 -6.13 -4.72 -16.44
C ILE A 691 -6.04 -4.26 -17.89
N ASP A 692 -5.08 -3.39 -18.18
CA ASP A 692 -4.87 -2.83 -19.53
C ASP A 692 -4.58 -3.94 -20.55
N GLU A 693 -3.84 -4.97 -20.12
CA GLU A 693 -3.55 -6.14 -20.90
C GLU A 693 -4.58 -7.27 -20.70
N ASP A 694 -4.89 -7.98 -21.80
CA ASP A 694 -5.73 -9.18 -21.78
C ASP A 694 -4.88 -10.46 -21.73
N TRP A 695 -5.29 -11.43 -20.91
CA TRP A 695 -4.64 -12.75 -20.86
C TRP A 695 -4.73 -13.51 -22.17
N ASP A 696 -5.88 -13.39 -22.86
CA ASP A 696 -6.16 -14.09 -24.11
C ASP A 696 -5.58 -13.39 -25.34
N ALA A 697 -4.93 -12.23 -25.18
CA ALA A 697 -4.25 -11.56 -26.28
C ALA A 697 -3.02 -12.34 -26.77
N GLY A 698 -2.63 -12.09 -28.02
CA GLY A 698 -1.51 -12.77 -28.65
C GLY A 698 -1.74 -14.27 -28.79
N ALA A 699 -0.97 -15.08 -28.06
CA ALA A 699 -1.04 -16.54 -28.13
C ALA A 699 -2.13 -17.17 -27.23
N GLY A 700 -2.95 -16.36 -26.54
CA GLY A 700 -4.05 -16.87 -25.71
C GLY A 700 -3.59 -17.54 -24.40
N ASN A 701 -2.41 -17.19 -23.91
CA ASN A 701 -1.77 -17.85 -22.77
C ASN A 701 -1.03 -16.88 -21.83
N GLY A 702 -1.43 -15.61 -21.83
CA GLY A 702 -0.77 -14.54 -21.07
C GLY A 702 0.51 -14.00 -21.70
N ALA A 703 0.79 -14.29 -22.97
CA ALA A 703 2.04 -13.89 -23.65
C ALA A 703 2.33 -12.39 -23.59
N THR A 704 1.30 -11.54 -23.62
CA THR A 704 1.40 -10.07 -23.54
C THR A 704 1.81 -9.59 -22.15
N LEU A 705 1.46 -10.34 -21.11
CA LEU A 705 1.80 -10.06 -19.70
C LEU A 705 3.14 -10.71 -19.30
N TYR A 706 3.64 -11.66 -20.08
CA TYR A 706 4.73 -12.53 -19.67
C TYR A 706 6.09 -11.85 -19.81
N SER A 707 6.78 -11.70 -18.67
CA SER A 707 8.15 -11.21 -18.58
C SER A 707 9.14 -12.37 -18.52
N SER A 708 9.94 -12.54 -19.57
CA SER A 708 10.98 -13.59 -19.67
C SER A 708 12.18 -13.36 -18.74
N SER A 709 12.37 -12.14 -18.24
CA SER A 709 13.47 -11.79 -17.34
C SER A 709 13.29 -12.40 -15.94
N GLY A 710 12.04 -12.56 -15.49
CA GLY A 710 11.71 -13.16 -14.20
C GLY A 710 10.72 -14.32 -14.26
N LYS A 711 10.25 -14.70 -15.46
CA LYS A 711 9.19 -15.70 -15.66
C LYS A 711 7.96 -15.43 -14.79
N LYS A 712 7.39 -14.25 -14.96
CA LYS A 712 6.22 -13.77 -14.24
C LYS A 712 5.28 -13.07 -15.20
N TYR A 713 4.00 -13.00 -14.83
CA TYR A 713 2.98 -12.27 -15.58
C TYR A 713 2.72 -10.97 -14.85
N SER A 714 2.99 -9.84 -15.50
CA SER A 714 2.82 -8.51 -14.93
C SER A 714 2.08 -7.62 -15.92
N GLY A 715 1.41 -6.60 -15.41
CA GLY A 715 0.69 -5.63 -16.21
C GLY A 715 0.29 -4.42 -15.39
N TRP A 716 -0.63 -3.61 -15.89
CA TRP A 716 -1.02 -2.36 -15.26
C TRP A 716 -2.54 -2.14 -15.20
N PRO A 717 -3.05 -1.39 -14.21
CA PRO A 717 -4.47 -1.05 -14.15
C PRO A 717 -4.94 -0.20 -15.34
N ALA A 718 -6.15 -0.49 -15.81
CA ALA A 718 -6.94 0.37 -16.68
C ALA A 718 -8.18 0.85 -15.93
N GLN A 719 -8.56 2.10 -16.18
CA GLN A 719 -9.74 2.74 -15.60
C GLN A 719 -10.78 3.04 -16.68
N GLN A 720 -12.05 2.93 -16.30
CA GLN A 720 -13.15 3.22 -17.20
C GLN A 720 -13.22 4.73 -17.51
N ARG A 721 -13.53 5.05 -18.76
CA ARG A 721 -13.75 6.40 -19.31
C ARG A 721 -15.26 6.67 -19.44
N ASP A 722 -15.63 7.93 -19.69
CA ASP A 722 -17.05 8.33 -19.73
C ASP A 722 -17.84 7.69 -20.87
N ASP A 723 -17.16 7.36 -21.98
CA ASP A 723 -17.70 6.60 -23.11
C ASP A 723 -17.71 5.08 -22.87
N ALA A 724 -17.53 4.65 -21.62
CA ALA A 724 -17.41 3.27 -21.16
C ALA A 724 -16.21 2.48 -21.71
N THR A 725 -15.31 3.12 -22.48
CA THR A 725 -14.05 2.50 -22.88
C THR A 725 -13.09 2.37 -21.70
N TRP A 726 -12.09 1.52 -21.85
CA TRP A 726 -11.04 1.33 -20.85
C TRP A 726 -9.75 1.94 -21.36
N ALA A 727 -9.01 2.58 -20.47
CA ALA A 727 -7.66 3.01 -20.81
C ALA A 727 -6.73 2.86 -19.62
N ARG A 728 -5.47 2.54 -19.94
CA ARG A 728 -4.35 2.54 -19.02
C ARG A 728 -4.39 3.75 -18.06
N MET A 729 -4.17 3.46 -16.79
CA MET A 729 -4.04 4.45 -15.74
C MET A 729 -2.66 5.13 -15.81
N ASP A 730 -2.58 6.41 -15.44
CA ASP A 730 -1.31 7.13 -15.31
C ASP A 730 -0.31 6.37 -14.41
N GLU A 731 0.93 6.21 -14.86
CA GLU A 731 2.01 5.48 -14.16
C GLU A 731 2.66 6.35 -13.08
N THR A 732 1.87 6.79 -12.11
CA THR A 732 2.35 7.61 -10.99
C THR A 732 1.98 6.99 -9.65
N GLU A 733 2.80 7.27 -8.64
CA GLU A 733 2.48 6.90 -7.25
C GLU A 733 1.11 7.40 -6.83
N SER A 734 0.82 8.67 -7.15
CA SER A 734 -0.44 9.30 -6.78
C SER A 734 -1.64 8.56 -7.36
N ALA A 735 -1.59 8.15 -8.62
CA ALA A 735 -2.67 7.38 -9.26
C ALA A 735 -2.80 5.98 -8.65
N GLY A 736 -1.68 5.27 -8.44
CA GLY A 736 -1.68 3.95 -7.81
C GLY A 736 -2.20 3.96 -6.36
N ASN A 737 -2.00 5.06 -5.63
CA ASN A 737 -2.50 5.24 -4.26
C ASN A 737 -4.03 5.20 -4.16
N TYR A 738 -4.77 5.33 -5.26
CA TYR A 738 -6.22 5.10 -5.29
C TYR A 738 -6.58 3.69 -4.81
N TYR A 739 -5.80 2.69 -5.23
CA TYR A 739 -6.02 1.28 -4.86
C TYR A 739 -5.47 0.93 -3.47
N LYS A 740 -4.82 1.89 -2.78
CA LYS A 740 -4.47 1.79 -1.35
C LYS A 740 -5.58 2.25 -0.42
N THR A 741 -6.60 2.94 -0.95
CA THR A 741 -7.71 3.45 -0.13
C THR A 741 -8.36 2.34 0.68
N TYR A 742 -8.88 2.66 1.85
CA TYR A 742 -9.54 1.67 2.71
C TYR A 742 -10.74 1.00 2.04
N HIS A 743 -11.39 1.69 1.11
CA HIS A 743 -12.51 1.15 0.32
C HIS A 743 -12.04 0.12 -0.71
N TRP A 744 -10.94 0.37 -1.43
CA TRP A 744 -10.33 -0.66 -2.30
C TRP A 744 -9.77 -1.82 -1.49
N TYR A 745 -9.09 -1.53 -0.37
CA TYR A 745 -8.61 -2.55 0.56
C TYR A 745 -9.74 -3.47 1.04
N TYR A 746 -10.88 -2.89 1.40
CA TYR A 746 -12.09 -3.63 1.77
C TYR A 746 -12.60 -4.53 0.64
N ARG A 747 -12.67 -4.01 -0.60
CA ARG A 747 -13.13 -4.77 -1.77
C ARG A 747 -12.26 -5.99 -2.05
N PHE A 748 -10.93 -5.82 -2.07
CA PHE A 748 -10.00 -6.93 -2.25
C PHE A 748 -10.13 -7.97 -1.13
N GLN A 749 -10.32 -7.50 0.10
CA GLN A 749 -10.50 -8.39 1.25
C GLN A 749 -11.81 -9.19 1.13
N MET A 750 -12.91 -8.55 0.74
CA MET A 750 -14.20 -9.20 0.55
C MET A 750 -14.21 -10.16 -0.63
N ALA A 751 -13.52 -9.84 -1.73
CA ALA A 751 -13.32 -10.77 -2.83
C ALA A 751 -12.65 -12.07 -2.35
N GLY A 752 -11.56 -11.94 -1.57
CA GLY A 752 -10.90 -13.08 -0.94
C GLY A 752 -11.75 -13.83 0.10
N ARG A 753 -12.75 -13.18 0.71
CA ARG A 753 -13.64 -13.78 1.73
C ARG A 753 -14.85 -14.49 1.16
N THR A 754 -15.41 -14.01 0.05
CA THR A 754 -16.79 -14.32 -0.36
C THR A 754 -16.93 -14.81 -1.80
N ILE A 755 -15.97 -14.53 -2.69
CA ILE A 755 -16.11 -14.85 -4.12
C ILE A 755 -15.32 -16.13 -4.43
N GLU A 756 -16.02 -17.26 -4.58
CA GLU A 756 -15.39 -18.56 -4.82
C GLU A 756 -14.51 -18.53 -6.09
N GLY A 757 -14.99 -17.96 -7.19
CA GLY A 757 -14.21 -17.90 -8.44
C GLY A 757 -12.88 -17.15 -8.28
N PHE A 758 -12.85 -16.10 -7.45
CA PHE A 758 -11.63 -15.36 -7.12
C PHE A 758 -10.64 -16.24 -6.34
N GLN A 759 -11.12 -17.01 -5.36
CA GLN A 759 -10.30 -17.95 -4.59
C GLN A 759 -9.76 -19.10 -5.47
N ARG A 760 -10.61 -19.70 -6.31
CA ARG A 760 -10.25 -20.82 -7.21
C ARG A 760 -9.21 -20.41 -8.25
N ALA A 761 -9.33 -19.22 -8.82
CA ALA A 761 -8.38 -18.74 -9.81
C ALA A 761 -6.96 -18.60 -9.22
N MET A 762 -6.82 -18.28 -7.92
CA MET A 762 -5.49 -18.20 -7.28
C MET A 762 -4.76 -19.54 -7.24
N TRP A 763 -5.49 -20.65 -7.12
CA TRP A 763 -4.90 -21.99 -7.23
C TRP A 763 -4.27 -22.21 -8.59
N ASN A 764 -5.01 -21.88 -9.66
CA ASN A 764 -4.51 -22.03 -11.03
C ASN A 764 -3.32 -21.10 -11.30
N ALA A 765 -3.37 -19.84 -10.87
CA ALA A 765 -2.27 -18.90 -11.03
C ALA A 765 -0.99 -19.37 -10.30
N ALA A 766 -1.11 -19.93 -9.10
CA ALA A 766 0.03 -20.52 -8.38
C ALA A 766 0.59 -21.76 -9.12
N ARG A 767 -0.28 -22.61 -9.69
CA ARG A 767 0.14 -23.76 -10.51
C ARG A 767 0.83 -23.31 -11.81
N ILE A 768 0.35 -22.27 -12.48
CA ILE A 768 1.00 -21.68 -13.65
C ILE A 768 2.42 -21.19 -13.31
N ARG A 769 2.60 -20.50 -12.18
CA ARG A 769 3.94 -20.09 -11.71
C ARG A 769 4.87 -21.28 -11.47
N LEU A 770 4.37 -22.33 -10.80
CA LEU A 770 5.14 -23.56 -10.57
C LEU A 770 5.51 -24.28 -11.86
N ARG A 771 4.57 -24.36 -12.83
CA ARG A 771 4.84 -24.88 -14.17
C ARG A 771 6.00 -24.09 -14.80
N ASP A 772 5.93 -22.77 -14.80
CA ASP A 772 6.93 -21.93 -15.49
C ASP A 772 8.32 -22.00 -14.84
N ILE A 773 8.37 -22.11 -13.51
CA ILE A 773 9.61 -22.42 -12.77
C ILE A 773 10.15 -23.77 -13.23
N ARG A 774 9.35 -24.83 -13.18
CA ARG A 774 9.78 -26.20 -13.55
C ARG A 774 10.24 -26.30 -14.99
N ASP A 775 9.51 -25.68 -15.92
CA ASP A 775 9.78 -25.70 -17.35
C ASP A 775 10.93 -24.76 -17.74
N THR A 776 11.54 -24.06 -16.78
CA THR A 776 12.73 -23.25 -17.03
C THR A 776 13.89 -24.13 -17.48
N PRO A 777 14.45 -23.92 -18.68
CA PRO A 777 15.67 -24.59 -19.12
C PRO A 777 16.79 -24.37 -18.10
N TRP A 778 17.57 -25.40 -17.78
CA TRP A 778 18.67 -25.25 -16.82
C TRP A 778 19.80 -24.37 -17.38
N GLY A 779 20.10 -24.53 -18.67
CA GLY A 779 21.28 -23.96 -19.31
C GLY A 779 22.42 -24.99 -19.38
N THR A 780 23.64 -24.59 -19.03
CA THR A 780 24.84 -25.43 -19.13
C THR A 780 25.20 -26.09 -17.78
N GLY A 781 26.08 -27.08 -17.80
CA GLY A 781 26.66 -27.69 -16.60
C GLY A 781 25.88 -28.87 -16.00
N VAL A 782 24.74 -29.24 -16.57
CA VAL A 782 23.98 -30.45 -16.23
C VAL A 782 23.80 -31.29 -17.49
N ALA A 783 23.95 -32.60 -17.36
CA ALA A 783 23.82 -33.53 -18.48
C ALA A 783 22.38 -33.57 -19.03
N ASN A 784 22.25 -33.81 -20.34
CA ASN A 784 20.96 -33.96 -20.99
C ASN A 784 20.16 -35.12 -20.38
N VAL A 785 18.84 -34.95 -20.35
CA VAL A 785 17.88 -35.95 -19.84
C VAL A 785 17.48 -36.88 -20.98
N GLY A 786 17.45 -38.19 -20.73
CA GLY A 786 17.14 -39.21 -21.73
C GLY A 786 18.38 -39.74 -22.48
N THR A 787 18.15 -40.58 -23.50
CA THR A 787 19.22 -41.21 -24.28
C THR A 787 18.92 -41.15 -25.79
N GLY A 788 19.99 -41.19 -26.60
CA GLY A 788 19.88 -41.21 -28.06
C GLY A 788 19.12 -40.00 -28.64
N ALA A 789 18.22 -40.25 -29.58
CA ALA A 789 17.41 -39.22 -30.23
C ALA A 789 16.41 -38.51 -29.29
N ASN A 790 16.16 -39.06 -28.10
CA ASN A 790 15.24 -38.49 -27.11
C ASN A 790 15.96 -37.64 -26.05
N ALA A 791 17.29 -37.47 -26.16
CA ALA A 791 18.04 -36.64 -25.24
C ALA A 791 17.66 -35.16 -25.42
N ARG A 792 17.27 -34.51 -24.32
CA ARG A 792 16.92 -33.09 -24.30
C ARG A 792 17.67 -32.33 -23.21
N ALA A 793 17.78 -31.01 -23.37
CA ALA A 793 18.32 -30.16 -22.33
C ALA A 793 17.53 -30.32 -21.01
N PRO A 794 18.21 -30.34 -19.86
CA PRO A 794 17.55 -30.42 -18.57
C PRO A 794 16.80 -29.11 -18.27
N THR A 795 15.74 -29.23 -17.48
CA THR A 795 14.97 -28.12 -16.91
C THR A 795 15.19 -28.06 -15.40
N VAL A 796 14.75 -26.97 -14.76
CA VAL A 796 14.72 -26.87 -13.30
C VAL A 796 13.91 -28.03 -12.70
N GLY A 797 12.80 -28.44 -13.33
CA GLY A 797 11.99 -29.57 -12.91
C GLY A 797 12.64 -30.95 -13.05
N ASP A 798 13.73 -31.09 -13.81
CA ASP A 798 14.53 -32.33 -13.87
C ASP A 798 15.61 -32.37 -12.77
N VAL A 799 16.10 -31.19 -12.36
CA VAL A 799 17.10 -31.06 -11.29
C VAL A 799 16.42 -31.12 -9.93
N ALA A 800 15.39 -30.31 -9.71
CA ALA A 800 14.60 -30.22 -8.49
C ALA A 800 13.32 -31.04 -8.59
N THR A 801 13.27 -32.17 -7.87
CA THR A 801 12.20 -33.16 -8.02
C THR A 801 11.50 -33.52 -6.71
N SER A 802 11.99 -33.01 -5.58
CA SER A 802 11.34 -33.17 -4.28
C SER A 802 10.38 -32.02 -3.96
N GLU A 803 9.37 -32.30 -3.14
CA GLU A 803 8.42 -31.28 -2.67
C GLU A 803 9.15 -30.17 -1.90
N LYS A 804 10.12 -30.55 -1.07
CA LYS A 804 10.91 -29.59 -0.29
C LYS A 804 11.68 -28.62 -1.18
N LEU A 805 12.38 -29.13 -2.19
CA LEU A 805 13.14 -28.27 -3.09
C LEU A 805 12.23 -27.40 -3.96
N MET A 806 11.07 -27.90 -4.39
CA MET A 806 10.09 -27.07 -5.10
C MET A 806 9.46 -25.98 -4.22
N GLY A 807 9.23 -26.25 -2.93
CA GLY A 807 8.82 -25.24 -1.95
C GLY A 807 9.86 -24.12 -1.80
N ILE A 808 11.12 -24.50 -1.64
CA ILE A 808 12.26 -23.56 -1.56
C ILE A 808 12.32 -22.68 -2.81
N LEU A 809 12.26 -23.29 -4.00
CA LEU A 809 12.34 -22.57 -5.28
C LEU A 809 11.13 -21.65 -5.49
N LEU A 810 9.91 -22.08 -5.13
CA LEU A 810 8.73 -21.22 -5.22
C LEU A 810 8.90 -19.97 -4.33
N ARG A 811 9.26 -20.16 -3.06
CA ARG A 811 9.45 -19.03 -2.13
C ARG A 811 10.57 -18.10 -2.58
N TRP A 812 11.69 -18.66 -3.05
CA TRP A 812 12.81 -17.88 -3.55
C TRP A 812 12.45 -17.09 -4.81
N HIS A 813 11.69 -17.70 -5.72
CA HIS A 813 11.21 -17.05 -6.95
C HIS A 813 10.19 -15.94 -6.64
N ILE A 814 9.33 -16.10 -5.63
CA ILE A 814 8.43 -15.03 -5.18
C ILE A 814 9.23 -13.79 -4.76
N PHE A 815 10.27 -13.97 -3.93
CA PHE A 815 11.04 -12.84 -3.42
C PHE A 815 12.02 -12.25 -4.45
N ARG A 816 12.70 -13.11 -5.22
CA ARG A 816 13.72 -12.73 -6.22
C ARG A 816 13.61 -13.64 -7.45
N PRO A 817 12.68 -13.35 -8.38
CA PRO A 817 12.42 -14.20 -9.55
C PRO A 817 13.70 -14.50 -10.36
N GLY A 818 14.52 -13.47 -10.64
CA GLY A 818 15.77 -13.56 -11.40
C GLY A 818 16.85 -14.47 -10.78
N HIS A 819 16.78 -14.77 -9.48
CA HIS A 819 17.73 -15.71 -8.86
C HIS A 819 17.43 -17.17 -9.24
N VAL A 820 16.15 -17.48 -9.47
CA VAL A 820 15.66 -18.82 -9.81
C VAL A 820 15.50 -18.99 -11.31
N ALA A 821 14.97 -17.99 -12.02
CA ALA A 821 14.79 -18.01 -13.46
C ALA A 821 15.12 -16.64 -14.07
N ALA A 822 16.08 -16.60 -14.99
CA ALA A 822 16.51 -15.39 -15.69
C ALA A 822 16.76 -15.67 -17.17
N GLN A 823 16.22 -14.80 -18.04
CA GLN A 823 16.47 -14.83 -19.49
C GLN A 823 16.24 -16.22 -20.10
N ASN A 824 15.09 -16.84 -19.79
CA ASN A 824 14.73 -18.19 -20.24
C ASN A 824 15.69 -19.32 -19.80
N SER A 825 16.45 -19.13 -18.72
CA SER A 825 17.26 -20.19 -18.10
C SER A 825 17.21 -20.15 -16.57
N ALA A 826 17.73 -21.17 -15.89
CA ALA A 826 17.90 -21.14 -14.44
C ALA A 826 18.75 -19.93 -14.04
N GLY A 827 18.38 -19.20 -12.99
CA GLY A 827 19.11 -18.00 -12.58
C GLY A 827 20.56 -18.31 -12.16
N GLN A 828 21.44 -17.31 -12.27
CA GLN A 828 22.87 -17.51 -11.99
C GLN A 828 23.11 -17.97 -10.55
N ARG A 829 22.39 -17.42 -9.57
CA ARG A 829 22.53 -17.81 -8.15
C ARG A 829 22.09 -19.25 -7.92
N LEU A 830 21.00 -19.70 -8.54
CA LEU A 830 20.59 -21.11 -8.51
C LEU A 830 21.66 -22.05 -9.09
N ARG A 831 22.28 -21.67 -10.22
CA ARG A 831 23.40 -22.45 -10.81
C ARG A 831 24.66 -22.45 -9.95
N ASN A 832 24.95 -21.35 -9.25
CA ASN A 832 26.06 -21.28 -8.30
C ASN A 832 25.83 -22.24 -7.12
N ALA A 833 24.62 -22.27 -6.55
CA ALA A 833 24.26 -23.21 -5.49
C ALA A 833 24.37 -24.68 -5.94
N PHE A 834 23.97 -24.98 -7.17
CA PHE A 834 24.19 -26.30 -7.78
C PHE A 834 25.69 -26.64 -7.88
N THR A 835 26.51 -25.69 -8.30
CA THR A 835 27.96 -25.88 -8.42
C THR A 835 28.59 -26.16 -7.05
N ALA A 836 28.16 -25.44 -6.01
CA ALA A 836 28.58 -25.68 -4.63
C ALA A 836 28.17 -27.07 -4.14
N ALA A 837 26.94 -27.53 -4.45
CA ALA A 837 26.48 -28.88 -4.12
C ALA A 837 27.38 -29.96 -4.74
N LYS A 838 27.77 -29.78 -6.00
CA LYS A 838 28.68 -30.68 -6.71
C LYS A 838 30.07 -30.70 -6.09
N GLN A 839 30.63 -29.53 -5.77
CA GLN A 839 31.96 -29.41 -5.17
C GLN A 839 32.03 -30.04 -3.77
N ALA A 840 30.99 -29.85 -2.96
CA ALA A 840 30.94 -30.40 -1.61
C ALA A 840 30.66 -31.92 -1.57
N ASN A 841 30.16 -32.50 -2.67
CA ASN A 841 29.80 -33.92 -2.77
C ASN A 841 30.48 -34.60 -3.98
N PRO A 842 31.82 -34.66 -4.03
CA PRO A 842 32.57 -35.13 -5.21
C PRO A 842 32.44 -36.63 -5.47
N THR A 843 31.98 -37.41 -4.48
CA THR A 843 31.77 -38.87 -4.61
C THR A 843 30.47 -39.23 -5.35
N LEU A 844 29.55 -38.28 -5.52
CA LEU A 844 28.34 -38.46 -6.30
C LEU A 844 28.64 -38.30 -7.80
N ASN A 845 28.01 -39.13 -8.63
CA ASN A 845 28.20 -39.06 -10.07
C ASN A 845 27.34 -37.95 -10.70
N TRP A 846 27.85 -36.72 -10.72
CA TRP A 846 27.18 -35.56 -11.30
C TRP A 846 27.24 -35.48 -12.84
N THR A 847 27.97 -36.38 -13.51
CA THR A 847 28.09 -36.37 -14.98
C THR A 847 26.97 -37.14 -15.66
N GLN A 848 26.26 -38.00 -14.92
CA GLN A 848 25.07 -38.69 -15.43
C GLN A 848 23.87 -37.74 -15.50
N ALA A 849 22.91 -38.10 -16.35
CA ALA A 849 21.65 -37.38 -16.51
C ALA A 849 20.86 -37.27 -15.19
N PRO A 850 20.17 -36.14 -14.93
CA PRO A 850 19.41 -35.96 -13.69
C PRO A 850 18.40 -37.06 -13.38
N ASN A 851 17.78 -37.67 -14.39
CA ASN A 851 16.84 -38.78 -14.17
C ASN A 851 17.49 -40.05 -13.56
N LEU A 852 18.83 -40.12 -13.51
CA LEU A 852 19.61 -41.19 -12.88
C LEU A 852 20.17 -40.80 -11.51
N TRP A 853 20.01 -39.54 -11.09
CA TRP A 853 20.43 -39.09 -9.77
C TRP A 853 19.63 -39.77 -8.66
N THR A 854 20.24 -39.87 -7.47
CA THR A 854 19.70 -40.58 -6.30
C THR A 854 19.19 -39.61 -5.24
N ASN A 855 18.60 -40.14 -4.16
CA ASN A 855 18.26 -39.34 -2.97
C ASN A 855 19.47 -38.59 -2.39
N ALA A 856 20.69 -39.12 -2.51
CA ALA A 856 21.89 -38.43 -2.04
C ALA A 856 22.17 -37.14 -2.84
N HIS A 857 21.88 -37.14 -4.15
CA HIS A 857 21.98 -35.93 -4.97
C HIS A 857 20.90 -34.92 -4.56
N GLU A 858 19.66 -35.37 -4.35
CA GLU A 858 18.56 -34.50 -3.91
C GLU A 858 18.87 -33.86 -2.55
N THR A 859 19.40 -34.61 -1.58
CA THR A 859 19.85 -34.07 -0.29
C THR A 859 20.93 -33.01 -0.46
N ALA A 860 21.95 -33.26 -1.29
CA ALA A 860 22.99 -32.27 -1.57
C ALA A 860 22.42 -30.99 -2.21
N LEU A 861 21.48 -31.13 -3.14
CA LEU A 861 20.79 -29.99 -3.77
C LEU A 861 19.99 -29.20 -2.75
N ILE A 862 19.17 -29.86 -1.91
CA ILE A 862 18.39 -29.21 -0.85
C ILE A 862 19.30 -28.41 0.07
N THR A 863 20.40 -29.00 0.56
CA THR A 863 21.32 -28.33 1.50
C THR A 863 21.88 -27.03 0.93
N HIS A 864 22.44 -27.07 -0.28
CA HIS A 864 23.13 -25.90 -0.83
C HIS A 864 22.19 -24.87 -1.47
N ILE A 865 21.08 -25.31 -2.09
CA ILE A 865 20.08 -24.38 -2.62
C ILE A 865 19.32 -23.70 -1.47
N LEU A 866 19.02 -24.42 -0.39
CA LEU A 866 18.44 -23.80 0.80
C LEU A 866 19.40 -22.78 1.40
N ALA A 867 20.67 -23.13 1.63
CA ALA A 867 21.66 -22.21 2.18
C ALA A 867 21.78 -20.92 1.34
N GLU A 868 21.80 -21.04 0.01
CA GLU A 868 21.84 -19.88 -0.90
C GLU A 868 20.55 -19.06 -0.85
N ALA A 869 19.39 -19.70 -0.80
CA ALA A 869 18.11 -19.01 -0.70
C ALA A 869 17.95 -18.29 0.65
N SER A 870 18.33 -18.94 1.75
CA SER A 870 18.28 -18.40 3.11
C SER A 870 19.26 -17.24 3.30
N SER A 871 20.37 -17.23 2.56
CA SER A 871 21.30 -16.10 2.46
C SER A 871 20.63 -14.82 1.92
N VAL A 872 19.50 -14.95 1.21
CA VAL A 872 18.75 -13.83 0.62
C VAL A 872 17.53 -13.49 1.46
N ASN A 873 16.81 -14.51 1.93
CA ASN A 873 15.62 -14.37 2.76
C ASN A 873 15.42 -15.65 3.59
N ASP A 874 15.59 -15.56 4.89
CA ASP A 874 15.50 -16.67 5.85
C ASP A 874 14.10 -17.28 5.97
N SER A 875 13.03 -16.60 5.54
CA SER A 875 11.67 -17.18 5.52
C SER A 875 11.56 -18.44 4.65
N VAL A 876 12.51 -18.71 3.77
CA VAL A 876 12.59 -19.97 3.01
C VAL A 876 12.88 -21.17 3.92
N ASP A 877 13.51 -20.98 5.07
CA ASP A 877 13.71 -22.03 6.08
C ASP A 877 12.37 -22.47 6.68
N ASN A 878 11.44 -21.54 6.88
CA ASN A 878 10.08 -21.86 7.34
C ASN A 878 9.33 -22.71 6.32
N VAL A 879 9.53 -22.44 5.02
CA VAL A 879 8.96 -23.26 3.93
C VAL A 879 9.58 -24.64 3.93
N ALA A 880 10.92 -24.75 4.01
CA ALA A 880 11.62 -26.02 4.03
C ALA A 880 11.25 -26.93 5.21
N ASN A 881 10.79 -26.33 6.32
CA ASN A 881 10.37 -27.01 7.54
C ASN A 881 8.85 -27.12 7.70
N TRP A 882 8.06 -26.78 6.66
CA TRP A 882 6.61 -26.81 6.74
C TRP A 882 6.03 -28.24 6.84
N PRO A 883 4.97 -28.46 7.65
CA PRO A 883 4.34 -27.53 8.59
C PRO A 883 5.03 -27.60 9.97
N GLY A 884 5.84 -26.59 10.30
CA GLY A 884 6.60 -26.54 11.56
C GLY A 884 5.74 -26.49 12.83
N TRP A 885 4.42 -26.25 12.69
CA TRP A 885 3.47 -26.16 13.78
C TRP A 885 2.75 -27.48 14.13
N LEU A 886 2.97 -28.57 13.37
CA LEU A 886 2.32 -29.87 13.58
C LEU A 886 3.23 -30.80 14.40
N GLY A 887 3.07 -30.84 15.74
CA GLY A 887 3.85 -31.78 16.60
C GLY A 887 4.15 -31.39 18.07
N GLY A 888 3.61 -30.31 18.63
CA GLY A 888 3.81 -29.93 20.04
C GLY A 888 2.76 -30.53 21.00
N THR A 889 3.16 -30.91 22.22
CA THR A 889 2.31 -31.52 23.27
C THR A 889 1.49 -30.54 24.11
N VAL A 890 1.60 -29.25 23.85
CA VAL A 890 0.66 -28.21 24.29
C VAL A 890 0.38 -27.35 23.06
N GLN A 891 -0.65 -26.52 23.06
CA GLN A 891 -0.73 -25.36 22.17
C GLN A 891 0.61 -24.60 22.15
N THR A 892 1.58 -25.01 21.34
CA THR A 892 2.88 -24.35 21.12
C THR A 892 3.34 -24.53 19.67
N THR A 893 2.54 -24.22 18.66
CA THR A 893 1.25 -23.53 18.66
C THR A 893 0.94 -23.39 17.20
N ASN A 894 -0.21 -23.87 16.74
CA ASN A 894 -0.82 -23.40 15.51
C ASN A 894 -0.82 -21.85 15.52
N PRO A 895 0.14 -21.17 14.85
CA PRO A 895 0.55 -19.83 15.24
C PRO A 895 -0.48 -18.79 14.84
N ARG A 896 -1.33 -19.14 13.87
CA ARG A 896 -2.34 -18.28 13.27
C ARG A 896 -3.75 -18.87 13.42
N ASN A 897 -3.93 -19.87 14.30
CA ASN A 897 -5.20 -20.57 14.51
C ASN A 897 -5.81 -21.14 13.21
N TYR A 898 -4.96 -21.73 12.38
CA TYR A 898 -5.32 -22.48 11.19
C TYR A 898 -6.34 -23.58 11.50
N GLN A 899 -7.39 -23.65 10.70
CA GLN A 899 -8.38 -24.71 10.64
C GLN A 899 -7.90 -25.87 9.76
N LEU A 900 -6.79 -25.71 9.02
CA LEU A 900 -6.21 -26.76 8.19
C LEU A 900 -5.87 -28.01 9.01
N ALA A 901 -6.64 -29.08 8.77
CA ALA A 901 -6.38 -30.39 9.34
C ALA A 901 -5.51 -31.23 8.38
N LEU A 902 -4.38 -31.73 8.88
CA LEU A 902 -3.44 -32.58 8.15
C LEU A 902 -3.23 -33.91 8.90
N PRO A 903 -3.01 -35.03 8.19
CA PRO A 903 -2.56 -36.27 8.82
C PRO A 903 -1.27 -36.08 9.61
N ALA A 904 -1.11 -36.83 10.71
CA ALA A 904 0.11 -36.81 11.52
C ALA A 904 1.35 -37.14 10.66
N GLY A 905 2.44 -36.40 10.86
CA GLY A 905 3.68 -36.57 10.10
C GLY A 905 3.67 -35.98 8.68
N THR A 906 2.61 -35.26 8.29
CA THR A 906 2.59 -34.52 7.02
C THR A 906 3.73 -33.50 7.01
N THR A 907 4.59 -33.56 5.98
CA THR A 907 5.72 -32.66 5.74
C THR A 907 5.94 -32.48 4.23
N LEU A 908 6.80 -31.54 3.84
CA LEU A 908 7.40 -31.53 2.50
C LEU A 908 8.45 -32.65 2.39
N LEU A 909 8.18 -33.62 1.53
CA LEU A 909 9.08 -34.75 1.28
C LEU A 909 10.37 -34.27 0.62
N SER A 910 11.51 -34.79 1.10
CA SER A 910 12.85 -34.52 0.58
C SER A 910 13.37 -35.59 -0.38
N THR A 911 12.64 -36.70 -0.54
CA THR A 911 13.06 -37.78 -1.44
C THR A 911 12.93 -37.35 -2.89
N ARG A 912 13.85 -37.81 -3.74
CA ARG A 912 13.84 -37.53 -5.18
C ARG A 912 12.53 -38.03 -5.81
N ASN A 913 12.01 -37.29 -6.79
CA ASN A 913 10.74 -37.54 -7.48
C ASN A 913 9.49 -37.55 -6.59
N SER A 914 9.55 -36.99 -5.38
CA SER A 914 8.37 -36.88 -4.51
C SER A 914 7.41 -35.77 -4.92
N PHE A 915 7.85 -34.78 -5.69
CA PHE A 915 6.96 -33.72 -6.18
C PHE A 915 6.11 -34.23 -7.34
N ASN A 916 4.85 -34.55 -7.05
CA ASN A 916 3.86 -34.91 -8.04
C ASN A 916 3.07 -33.66 -8.45
N PHE A 917 3.49 -33.02 -9.54
CA PHE A 917 2.90 -31.75 -9.95
C PHE A 917 1.47 -31.92 -10.49
N ASP A 918 0.54 -31.16 -9.93
CA ASP A 918 -0.82 -30.99 -10.44
C ASP A 918 -0.77 -29.96 -11.57
N VAL A 919 -0.82 -30.44 -12.82
CA VAL A 919 -0.64 -29.58 -14.00
C VAL A 919 -1.86 -28.64 -14.17
N PRO A 920 -1.65 -27.33 -14.41
CA PRO A 920 -2.71 -26.33 -14.50
C PRO A 920 -3.79 -26.60 -15.54
#